data_AF-A0AA36GGC3-F1
#
_entry.id   AF-A0AA36GGC3-F1
#
_cell.length_a   1.000
_cell.length_b   1.000
_cell.length_c   1.000
_cell.angle_alpha   90.00
_cell.angle_beta   90.00
_cell.angle_gamma   90.00
#
_symmetry.space_group_name_H-M   'P 1'
#
loop_
_entity.id
_entity.type
_entity.pdbx_description
1 polymer ?
#
loop_
_entity_poly.entity_id
_entity_poly.type
_entity_poly.pdbx_seq_one_letter_code
_entity_poly.pdbx_strand_id
1 'polypeptide(L)'
;MFYWLTESKSDPGKDPLAVYYSGGPGCSSIGETFEEMGPFYVNRDGKSLYENVYAWNARANVLYMDSPISVGFSYDSANQSFNFATDEQTAQQNYNGMIDFFKRVGPEYAKRDFYLTGSSYSGVYQPMLAQLIVDGISRGTFPNVNFRGFAIGNGYLDARELNNALVMWSAYHGKVSIRDWERMKEVCYQPGVGRQYDMDSYDFTKFLHTDDYLDYRSDGSECGNMTMKIYEIPDDEGLNNYMYYQECWGYRDGIEMEQTSPLLRSGLTGPNGGDYKASHESMMQFFDQMIAQTRTQLKVLLYNGDVDTVCNYLGDARFAKRIAEKYGMQESERTRWKWRGQTAGWQQRYTGKQMIIDVLTVKGAGHFVPNDRGGASVQIISAFLNQDQPDYNLMEKSELPEGFAFPTSRYYPDRLRIRNQLARECLCEFICTFFFLLLGVGCVLQVKTSKGELGGFLSINLGWGLAVAFSCGMGIWLSGGHINPSVSLTQWFLGRLTLKQALWFSVAQTIGAFAGTACAYLNYIEALNDFDGGQRVAEGDTGSLCFLVTCPASYTSYMTGIFDQIIGTGVLTATMAAMLDKRNGVNKWLHPIFGGLSVMLIGMTFAKNDSYPINPARDLGARAFAAIIYGQAAFTAYNHWWWVPIVGPLIGGFVGGFVYLIFIDIHSSSNREERDRKIAPTDARPKIDGFTLTPLPVHKPFQ
;
A
#
# COMPACT_ATOMS: atom_id res chain seq x y z
N MET A 1 -12.60 14.20 27.20
CA MET A 1 -12.19 13.11 26.30
C MET A 1 -11.24 13.67 25.27
N PHE A 2 -10.04 13.09 25.19
CA PHE A 2 -9.12 13.33 24.10
C PHE A 2 -9.63 12.66 22.82
N TYR A 3 -9.34 13.26 21.68
CA TYR A 3 -9.67 12.71 20.37
C TYR A 3 -8.57 13.01 19.38
N TRP A 4 -8.52 12.21 18.32
CA TRP A 4 -7.77 12.52 17.11
C TRP A 4 -8.64 12.25 15.90
N LEU A 5 -8.86 13.29 15.09
CA LEU A 5 -9.60 13.19 13.84
C LEU A 5 -8.63 13.11 12.67
N THR A 6 -8.83 12.13 11.81
CA THR A 6 -8.15 12.01 10.52
C THR A 6 -9.16 12.19 9.40
N GLU A 7 -8.98 13.23 8.60
CA GLU A 7 -9.89 13.52 7.49
C GLU A 7 -9.74 12.52 6.35
N SER A 8 -10.81 12.36 5.57
CA SER A 8 -10.80 11.45 4.42
C SER A 8 -9.82 11.94 3.35
N LYS A 9 -9.01 11.02 2.81
CA LYS A 9 -8.14 11.25 1.64
C LYS A 9 -8.95 11.33 0.33
N SER A 10 -10.22 10.94 0.33
CA SER A 10 -11.10 10.93 -0.85
C SER A 10 -11.86 12.26 -1.00
N ASP A 11 -12.94 12.48 -0.23
CA ASP A 11 -13.65 13.76 -0.15
C ASP A 11 -14.06 14.03 1.30
N PRO A 12 -13.24 14.77 2.07
CA PRO A 12 -13.51 14.98 3.50
C PRO A 12 -14.82 15.73 3.76
N GLY A 13 -15.33 16.49 2.79
CA GLY A 13 -16.60 17.21 2.91
C GLY A 13 -17.85 16.33 2.70
N LYS A 14 -17.71 15.14 2.10
CA LYS A 14 -18.85 14.26 1.76
C LYS A 14 -18.79 12.88 2.39
N ASP A 15 -17.61 12.30 2.49
CA ASP A 15 -17.43 10.92 2.98
C ASP A 15 -17.95 10.77 4.41
N PRO A 16 -18.39 9.60 4.88
CA PRO A 16 -18.98 9.44 6.22
C PRO A 16 -17.98 9.64 7.36
N LEU A 17 -18.50 9.84 8.58
CA LEU A 17 -17.72 9.86 9.83
C LEU A 17 -17.74 8.48 10.49
N ALA A 18 -16.58 7.87 10.68
CA ALA A 18 -16.43 6.68 11.53
C ALA A 18 -15.86 7.12 12.89
N VAL A 19 -16.53 6.77 13.98
CA VAL A 19 -16.05 7.06 15.34
C VAL A 19 -15.49 5.79 15.94
N TYR A 20 -14.18 5.79 16.22
CA TYR A 20 -13.46 4.63 16.70
C TYR A 20 -13.24 4.64 18.21
N TYR A 21 -13.62 3.54 18.85
CA TYR A 21 -13.31 3.23 20.24
C TYR A 21 -12.56 1.88 20.30
N SER A 22 -11.44 1.84 21.00
CA SER A 22 -10.72 0.61 21.36
C SER A 22 -11.49 -0.20 22.42
N GLY A 23 -10.99 -1.38 22.76
CA GLY A 23 -11.50 -2.24 23.83
C GLY A 23 -10.66 -2.14 25.11
N GLY A 24 -10.13 -3.30 25.55
CA GLY A 24 -9.41 -3.48 26.82
C GLY A 24 -10.21 -4.32 27.82
N PRO A 25 -11.10 -3.74 28.65
CA PRO A 25 -11.46 -2.32 28.78
C PRO A 25 -10.29 -1.43 29.22
N GLY A 26 -10.25 -0.17 28.76
CA GLY A 26 -9.24 0.79 29.18
C GLY A 26 -8.04 0.96 28.24
N CYS A 27 -8.07 0.35 27.05
CA CYS A 27 -7.04 0.54 26.02
C CYS A 27 -7.26 1.83 25.23
N SER A 28 -6.18 2.50 24.84
CA SER A 28 -6.25 3.73 24.06
C SER A 28 -6.55 3.46 22.59
N SER A 29 -7.60 4.11 22.10
CA SER A 29 -7.91 4.22 20.67
C SER A 29 -6.78 4.88 19.87
N ILE A 30 -6.03 5.80 20.50
CA ILE A 30 -4.90 6.49 19.87
C ILE A 30 -3.70 5.55 19.72
N GLY A 31 -3.46 4.69 20.71
CA GLY A 31 -2.45 3.63 20.61
C GLY A 31 -2.73 2.72 19.41
N GLU A 32 -3.93 2.15 19.35
CA GLU A 32 -4.37 1.27 18.24
C GLU A 32 -4.34 1.97 16.88
N THR A 33 -4.58 3.30 16.83
CA THR A 33 -4.46 4.09 15.59
C THR A 33 -3.08 3.92 14.96
N PHE A 34 -2.02 3.90 15.76
CA PHE A 34 -0.63 3.77 15.30
C PHE A 34 -0.17 2.34 15.06
N GLU A 35 -1.02 1.36 15.34
CA GLU A 35 -0.69 -0.06 15.24
C GLU A 35 -1.58 -0.80 14.25
N GLU A 36 -2.76 -0.29 13.94
CA GLU A 36 -3.76 -1.00 13.15
C GLU A 36 -4.14 -0.23 11.88
N MET A 37 -5.01 0.77 12.03
CA MET A 37 -5.84 1.31 10.94
C MET A 37 -5.67 2.80 10.70
N GLY A 38 -4.87 3.50 11.51
CA GLY A 38 -4.60 4.92 11.36
C GLY A 38 -3.71 5.24 10.17
N PRO A 39 -3.51 6.53 9.86
CA PRO A 39 -2.72 6.98 8.70
C PRO A 39 -1.23 6.66 8.78
N PHE A 40 -0.72 6.34 9.97
CA PHE A 40 0.70 6.12 10.21
C PHE A 40 0.91 4.97 11.20
N TYR A 41 2.01 4.26 11.02
CA TYR A 41 2.57 3.32 11.98
C TYR A 41 3.80 3.91 12.66
N VAL A 42 4.10 3.46 13.89
CA VAL A 42 5.33 3.82 14.60
C VAL A 42 6.49 2.94 14.12
N ASN A 43 7.64 3.56 13.79
CA ASN A 43 8.86 2.83 13.45
C ASN A 43 9.50 2.18 14.68
N ARG A 44 10.39 1.21 14.45
CA ARG A 44 11.16 0.52 15.51
C ARG A 44 11.98 1.43 16.43
N ASP A 45 12.26 2.66 16.00
CA ASP A 45 12.98 3.64 16.82
C ASP A 45 12.11 4.30 17.90
N GLY A 46 10.80 4.03 17.91
CA GLY A 46 9.81 4.64 18.82
C GLY A 46 9.61 6.15 18.63
N LYS A 47 10.25 6.75 17.62
CA LYS A 47 10.40 8.22 17.46
C LYS A 47 9.91 8.73 16.12
N SER A 48 9.92 7.90 15.08
CA SER A 48 9.49 8.27 13.75
C SER A 48 8.25 7.48 13.32
N LEU A 49 7.52 8.04 12.36
CA LEU A 49 6.31 7.45 11.81
C LEU A 49 6.54 7.06 10.33
N TYR A 50 5.84 6.03 9.86
CA TYR A 50 5.76 5.68 8.45
C TYR A 50 4.29 5.53 8.01
N GLU A 51 3.99 5.83 6.74
CA GLU A 51 2.61 5.83 6.24
C GLU A 51 1.99 4.42 6.24
N ASN A 52 0.76 4.32 6.74
CA ASN A 52 -0.10 3.17 6.54
C ASN A 52 -0.85 3.32 5.20
N VAL A 53 -0.46 2.49 4.24
CA VAL A 53 -1.03 2.51 2.89
C VAL A 53 -2.46 1.96 2.86
N TYR A 54 -2.94 1.31 3.93
CA TYR A 54 -4.28 0.76 4.08
C TYR A 54 -5.08 1.46 5.18
N ALA A 55 -4.73 2.71 5.52
CA ALA A 55 -5.44 3.48 6.53
C ALA A 55 -6.93 3.62 6.21
N TRP A 56 -7.78 3.53 7.23
CA TRP A 56 -9.23 3.67 7.07
C TRP A 56 -9.64 5.07 6.60
N ASN A 57 -8.81 6.09 6.88
CA ASN A 57 -9.03 7.44 6.39
C ASN A 57 -8.84 7.57 4.86
N ALA A 58 -8.57 6.48 4.14
CA ALA A 58 -8.63 6.47 2.69
C ALA A 58 -10.04 6.79 2.14
N ARG A 59 -11.11 6.46 2.88
CA ARG A 59 -12.51 6.53 2.42
C ARG A 59 -13.53 7.02 3.46
N ALA A 60 -13.05 7.49 4.60
CA ALA A 60 -13.88 8.01 5.67
C ALA A 60 -13.10 9.06 6.46
N ASN A 61 -13.80 9.90 7.19
CA ASN A 61 -13.13 10.66 8.24
C ASN A 61 -13.24 9.82 9.50
N VAL A 62 -12.11 9.59 10.18
CA VAL A 62 -12.07 8.68 11.32
C VAL A 62 -11.72 9.47 12.57
N LEU A 63 -12.65 9.47 13.53
CA LEU A 63 -12.53 10.12 14.83
C LEU A 63 -12.18 9.05 15.87
N TYR A 64 -10.92 9.01 16.30
CA TYR A 64 -10.45 8.11 17.36
C TYR A 64 -10.66 8.79 18.71
N MET A 65 -11.31 8.12 19.66
CA MET A 65 -11.61 8.69 20.98
C MET A 65 -11.05 7.81 22.10
N ASP A 66 -10.19 8.36 22.94
CA ASP A 66 -9.69 7.67 24.13
C ASP A 66 -10.78 7.61 25.20
N SER A 67 -11.15 6.38 25.59
CA SER A 67 -12.26 6.12 26.50
C SER A 67 -12.02 4.86 27.33
N PRO A 68 -12.47 4.81 28.60
CA PRO A 68 -13.12 5.88 29.39
C PRO A 68 -12.18 7.04 29.79
N ILE A 69 -12.67 7.98 30.60
CA ILE A 69 -11.81 8.96 31.29
C ILE A 69 -10.66 8.22 31.99
N SER A 70 -9.47 8.82 31.93
CA SER A 70 -8.18 8.28 32.39
C SER A 70 -7.51 7.27 31.47
N VAL A 71 -8.09 6.97 30.30
CA VAL A 71 -7.44 6.24 29.21
C VAL A 71 -6.66 7.18 28.31
N GLY A 72 -5.45 6.79 27.92
CA GLY A 72 -4.71 7.53 26.90
C GLY A 72 -4.40 8.95 27.35
N PHE A 73 -4.87 9.91 26.55
CA PHE A 73 -4.79 11.34 26.88
C PHE A 73 -6.09 11.91 27.46
N SER A 74 -7.12 11.08 27.70
CA SER A 74 -8.35 11.49 28.37
C SER A 74 -8.13 11.59 29.88
N TYR A 75 -8.52 12.71 30.49
CA TYR A 75 -8.43 12.92 31.94
C TYR A 75 -9.60 13.75 32.46
N ASP A 76 -9.83 13.70 33.78
CA ASP A 76 -10.70 14.63 34.50
C ASP A 76 -9.84 15.69 35.21
N SER A 77 -10.05 16.97 34.87
CA SER A 77 -9.32 18.08 35.48
C SER A 77 -9.66 18.31 36.96
N ALA A 78 -10.85 17.90 37.41
CA ALA A 78 -11.29 18.02 38.80
C ALA A 78 -10.88 16.81 39.64
N ASN A 79 -10.78 15.62 39.03
CA ASN A 79 -10.32 14.40 39.69
C ASN A 79 -9.19 13.73 38.90
N GLN A 80 -7.95 14.11 39.20
CA GLN A 80 -6.76 13.54 38.55
C GLN A 80 -6.52 12.07 38.89
N SER A 81 -7.21 11.51 39.89
CA SER A 81 -7.13 10.11 40.32
C SER A 81 -8.39 9.31 39.96
N PHE A 82 -9.05 9.68 38.85
CA PHE A 82 -10.22 8.94 38.36
C PHE A 82 -9.76 7.55 37.87
N ASN A 83 -9.84 6.55 38.75
CA ASN A 83 -9.30 5.21 38.46
C ASN A 83 -10.40 4.15 38.34
N PHE A 84 -11.69 4.51 38.33
CA PHE A 84 -12.78 3.53 38.32
C PHE A 84 -13.77 3.84 37.21
N ALA A 85 -14.20 2.83 36.45
CA ALA A 85 -15.24 2.96 35.44
C ALA A 85 -16.12 1.70 35.36
N THR A 86 -17.39 1.88 34.99
CA THR A 86 -18.32 0.80 34.63
C THR A 86 -18.75 0.91 33.18
N ASP A 87 -19.42 -0.12 32.66
CA ASP A 87 -19.98 -0.08 31.29
C ASP A 87 -20.94 1.10 31.10
N GLU A 88 -21.84 1.35 32.06
CA GLU A 88 -22.80 2.46 31.98
C GLU A 88 -22.12 3.82 32.07
N GLN A 89 -21.12 3.97 32.95
CA GLN A 89 -20.36 5.21 33.05
C GLN A 89 -19.61 5.49 31.75
N THR A 90 -18.98 4.47 31.17
CA THR A 90 -18.23 4.60 29.91
C THR A 90 -19.15 4.94 28.75
N ALA A 91 -20.29 4.25 28.61
CA ALA A 91 -21.29 4.54 27.59
C ALA A 91 -21.83 5.98 27.71
N GLN A 92 -22.10 6.44 28.93
CA GLN A 92 -22.58 7.80 29.17
C GLN A 92 -21.50 8.86 28.90
N GLN A 93 -20.25 8.60 29.27
CA GLN A 93 -19.10 9.46 28.95
C GLN A 93 -18.93 9.60 27.43
N ASN A 94 -18.99 8.49 26.70
CA ASN A 94 -18.89 8.48 25.24
C ASN A 94 -20.05 9.22 24.58
N TYR A 95 -21.29 8.99 25.03
CA TYR A 95 -22.47 9.72 24.54
C TYR A 95 -22.32 11.24 24.73
N ASN A 96 -21.89 11.68 25.92
CA ASN A 96 -21.63 13.09 26.20
C ASN A 96 -20.47 13.66 25.37
N GLY A 97 -19.41 12.88 25.19
CA GLY A 97 -18.27 13.22 24.34
C GLY A 97 -18.68 13.45 22.89
N MET A 98 -19.55 12.59 22.34
CA MET A 98 -20.07 12.76 20.98
C MET A 98 -21.00 13.97 20.84
N ILE A 99 -21.83 14.24 21.85
CA ILE A 99 -22.64 15.48 21.88
C ILE A 99 -21.74 16.72 21.82
N ASP A 100 -20.70 16.77 22.66
CA ASP A 100 -19.77 17.89 22.69
C ASP A 100 -19.00 18.00 21.37
N PHE A 101 -18.57 16.88 20.79
CA PHE A 101 -17.93 16.85 19.47
C PHE A 101 -18.82 17.49 18.41
N PHE A 102 -20.05 17.01 18.22
CA PHE A 102 -20.95 17.54 17.18
C PHE A 102 -21.44 18.97 17.44
N LYS A 103 -21.49 19.43 18.70
CA LYS A 103 -21.93 20.80 19.00
C LYS A 103 -20.80 21.83 18.90
N ARG A 104 -19.59 21.46 19.33
CA ARG A 104 -18.51 22.42 19.61
C ARG A 104 -17.28 22.21 18.74
N VAL A 105 -16.88 20.97 18.49
CA VAL A 105 -15.59 20.64 17.88
C VAL A 105 -15.72 20.45 16.37
N GLY A 106 -16.67 19.62 15.94
CA GLY A 106 -16.91 19.27 14.54
C GLY A 106 -18.36 19.47 14.10
N PRO A 107 -18.92 20.69 14.21
CA PRO A 107 -20.30 20.99 13.83
C PRO A 107 -20.61 20.69 12.35
N GLU A 108 -19.62 20.73 11.47
CA GLU A 108 -19.70 20.32 10.07
C GLU A 108 -20.07 18.83 9.90
N TYR A 109 -19.71 17.99 10.86
CA TYR A 109 -20.06 16.56 10.85
C TYR A 109 -21.46 16.28 11.39
N ALA A 110 -22.13 17.24 12.04
CA ALA A 110 -23.44 17.02 12.67
C ALA A 110 -24.58 16.70 11.69
N LYS A 111 -24.39 16.99 10.40
CA LYS A 111 -25.33 16.65 9.33
C LYS A 111 -24.88 15.46 8.48
N ARG A 112 -23.81 14.80 8.86
CA ARG A 112 -23.21 13.74 8.05
C ARG A 112 -23.60 12.37 8.56
N ASP A 113 -23.71 11.42 7.63
CA ASP A 113 -23.83 10.02 8.01
C ASP A 113 -22.63 9.64 8.89
N PHE A 114 -22.93 9.05 10.03
CA PHE A 114 -21.90 8.58 10.95
C PHE A 114 -22.19 7.17 11.45
N TYR A 115 -21.09 6.50 11.78
CA TYR A 115 -21.04 5.13 12.22
C TYR A 115 -20.14 5.03 13.43
N LEU A 116 -20.43 4.10 14.32
CA LEU A 116 -19.48 3.72 15.35
C LEU A 116 -18.66 2.51 14.90
N THR A 117 -17.40 2.45 15.29
CA THR A 117 -16.49 1.37 14.94
C THR A 117 -15.61 1.04 16.14
N GLY A 118 -15.27 -0.21 16.36
CA GLY A 118 -14.35 -0.58 17.46
C GLY A 118 -13.97 -2.04 17.42
N SER A 119 -13.10 -2.46 18.34
CA SER A 119 -12.65 -3.84 18.46
C SER A 119 -12.70 -4.37 19.91
N SER A 120 -12.67 -5.69 20.08
CA SER A 120 -12.52 -6.31 21.41
C SER A 120 -13.67 -5.93 22.37
N TYR A 121 -13.36 -5.40 23.56
CA TYR A 121 -14.33 -4.92 24.54
C TYR A 121 -15.21 -3.76 24.05
N SER A 122 -14.89 -3.12 22.90
CA SER A 122 -15.88 -2.29 22.21
C SER A 122 -17.12 -3.06 21.76
N GLY A 123 -17.08 -4.40 21.77
CA GLY A 123 -18.26 -5.25 21.73
C GLY A 123 -19.32 -4.89 22.78
N VAL A 124 -18.90 -4.38 23.95
CA VAL A 124 -19.79 -3.85 25.00
C VAL A 124 -20.06 -2.35 24.79
N TYR A 125 -19.02 -1.56 24.52
CA TYR A 125 -19.16 -0.10 24.38
C TYR A 125 -20.11 0.31 23.25
N GLN A 126 -20.01 -0.35 22.09
CA GLN A 126 -20.70 0.08 20.88
C GLN A 126 -22.21 -0.15 20.95
N PRO A 127 -22.73 -1.33 21.36
CA PRO A 127 -24.18 -1.52 21.50
C PRO A 127 -24.80 -0.60 22.55
N MET A 128 -24.13 -0.37 23.68
CA MET A 128 -24.61 0.53 24.73
C MET A 128 -24.65 1.99 24.25
N LEU A 129 -23.58 2.46 23.60
CA LEU A 129 -23.53 3.80 23.04
C LEU A 129 -24.55 3.99 21.91
N ALA A 130 -24.67 3.00 21.01
CA ALA A 130 -25.64 3.04 19.92
C ALA A 130 -27.08 3.11 20.45
N GLN A 131 -27.39 2.38 21.52
CA GLN A 131 -28.68 2.46 22.19
C GLN A 131 -28.97 3.87 22.72
N LEU A 132 -28.02 4.49 23.44
CA LEU A 132 -28.16 5.87 23.93
C LEU A 132 -28.34 6.89 22.79
N ILE A 133 -27.63 6.69 21.67
CA ILE A 133 -27.77 7.52 20.46
C ILE A 133 -29.16 7.38 19.85
N VAL A 134 -29.66 6.15 19.67
CA VAL A 134 -31.01 5.90 19.13
C VAL A 134 -32.08 6.53 20.01
N ASP A 135 -31.95 6.39 21.33
CA ASP A 135 -32.82 7.02 22.32
C ASP A 135 -32.75 8.56 22.23
N GLY A 136 -31.55 9.11 22.17
CA GLY A 136 -31.29 10.54 22.08
C GLY A 136 -31.82 11.16 20.79
N ILE A 137 -31.66 10.50 19.65
CA ILE A 137 -32.24 10.91 18.36
C ILE A 137 -33.78 10.89 18.45
N SER A 138 -34.35 9.84 19.04
CA SER A 138 -35.80 9.71 19.19
C SER A 138 -36.41 10.81 20.07
N ARG A 139 -35.68 11.28 21.08
CA ARG A 139 -36.06 12.37 21.98
C ARG A 139 -35.64 13.76 21.47
N GLY A 140 -34.90 13.85 20.36
CA GLY A 140 -34.39 15.11 19.82
C GLY A 140 -33.28 15.76 20.64
N THR A 141 -32.58 15.00 21.49
CA THR A 141 -31.50 15.49 22.36
C THR A 141 -30.09 15.25 21.78
N PHE A 142 -29.95 14.32 20.83
CA PHE A 142 -28.69 14.05 20.16
C PHE A 142 -28.50 14.93 18.91
N PRO A 143 -27.35 15.62 18.72
CA PRO A 143 -27.17 16.62 17.66
C PRO A 143 -27.22 16.09 16.22
N ASN A 144 -26.77 14.85 16.00
CA ASN A 144 -26.68 14.26 14.66
C ASN A 144 -27.74 13.15 14.50
N VAL A 145 -28.74 13.39 13.66
CA VAL A 145 -29.84 12.44 13.41
C VAL A 145 -29.50 11.37 12.36
N ASN A 146 -28.35 11.47 11.70
CA ASN A 146 -27.91 10.61 10.59
C ASN A 146 -27.04 9.43 11.09
N PHE A 147 -27.41 8.84 12.22
CA PHE A 147 -26.77 7.62 12.72
C PHE A 147 -27.16 6.43 11.84
N ARG A 148 -26.17 5.71 11.30
CA ARG A 148 -26.40 4.61 10.34
C ARG A 148 -26.10 3.22 10.88
N GLY A 149 -25.40 3.12 12.01
CA GLY A 149 -25.12 1.86 12.69
C GLY A 149 -23.65 1.73 13.10
N PHE A 150 -23.19 0.51 13.33
CA PHE A 150 -21.88 0.27 13.93
C PHE A 150 -21.17 -1.01 13.45
N ALA A 151 -19.85 -1.01 13.50
CA ALA A 151 -19.01 -2.16 13.16
C ALA A 151 -18.13 -2.57 14.36
N ILE A 152 -18.03 -3.86 14.62
CA ILE A 152 -17.27 -4.42 15.74
C ILE A 152 -16.33 -5.49 15.20
N GLY A 153 -15.03 -5.27 15.40
CA GLY A 153 -13.97 -6.22 15.08
C GLY A 153 -13.69 -7.13 16.26
N ASN A 154 -13.80 -8.45 16.11
CA ASN A 154 -13.46 -9.40 17.19
C ASN A 154 -14.13 -9.00 18.52
N GLY A 155 -15.46 -8.97 18.57
CA GLY A 155 -16.21 -8.30 19.63
C GLY A 155 -16.44 -9.16 20.88
N TYR A 156 -16.42 -8.50 22.04
CA TYR A 156 -16.94 -9.08 23.29
C TYR A 156 -18.45 -8.80 23.42
N LEU A 157 -19.29 -9.58 22.73
CA LEU A 157 -20.75 -9.33 22.65
C LEU A 157 -21.59 -10.14 23.65
N ASP A 158 -21.17 -11.37 23.93
CA ASP A 158 -21.86 -12.28 24.83
C ASP A 158 -20.82 -13.21 25.44
N ALA A 159 -20.51 -12.96 26.72
CA ALA A 159 -19.47 -13.65 27.47
C ALA A 159 -19.69 -15.17 27.41
N ARG A 160 -20.94 -15.62 27.52
CA ARG A 160 -21.30 -17.04 27.52
C ARG A 160 -21.08 -17.67 26.16
N GLU A 161 -21.54 -17.04 25.08
CA GLU A 161 -21.32 -17.56 23.71
C GLU A 161 -19.84 -17.60 23.35
N LEU A 162 -19.09 -16.56 23.70
CA LEU A 162 -17.66 -16.45 23.42
C LEU A 162 -16.87 -17.59 24.05
N ASN A 163 -17.12 -17.81 25.34
CA ASN A 163 -16.49 -18.83 26.16
C ASN A 163 -16.82 -20.26 25.68
N ASN A 164 -18.11 -20.54 25.43
CA ASN A 164 -18.52 -21.85 24.90
C ASN A 164 -17.94 -22.11 23.50
N ALA A 165 -17.88 -21.08 22.66
CA ALA A 165 -17.31 -21.17 21.33
C ALA A 165 -15.79 -21.41 21.38
N LEU A 166 -15.07 -20.86 22.36
CA LEU A 166 -13.63 -21.07 22.53
C LEU A 166 -13.28 -22.53 22.82
N VAL A 167 -14.08 -23.25 23.62
CA VAL A 167 -13.88 -24.69 23.87
C VAL A 167 -13.94 -25.47 22.57
N MET A 168 -14.97 -25.21 21.76
CA MET A 168 -15.17 -25.86 20.46
C MET A 168 -14.06 -25.50 19.49
N TRP A 169 -13.73 -24.21 19.39
CA TRP A 169 -12.64 -23.72 18.56
C TRP A 169 -11.34 -24.46 18.92
N SER A 170 -11.01 -24.56 20.21
CA SER A 170 -9.80 -25.19 20.71
C SER A 170 -9.71 -26.68 20.36
N ALA A 171 -10.82 -27.42 20.48
CA ALA A 171 -10.88 -28.83 20.11
C ALA A 171 -10.62 -29.06 18.61
N TYR A 172 -11.22 -28.23 17.75
CA TYR A 172 -11.12 -28.41 16.29
C TYR A 172 -9.90 -27.74 15.64
N HIS A 173 -9.14 -26.92 16.39
CA HIS A 173 -7.93 -26.25 15.89
C HIS A 173 -6.65 -26.86 16.47
N GLY A 174 -6.76 -28.01 17.16
CA GLY A 174 -5.61 -28.77 17.65
C GLY A 174 -5.00 -28.24 18.95
N LYS A 175 -5.69 -27.34 19.66
CA LYS A 175 -5.28 -26.82 20.97
C LYS A 175 -5.51 -27.83 22.10
N VAL A 176 -6.48 -28.73 21.93
CA VAL A 176 -6.81 -29.78 22.90
C VAL A 176 -6.46 -31.14 22.31
N SER A 177 -5.77 -31.99 23.08
CA SER A 177 -5.45 -33.36 22.64
C SER A 177 -6.74 -34.18 22.45
N ILE A 178 -6.74 -35.15 21.53
CA ILE A 178 -7.91 -36.02 21.33
C ILE A 178 -8.31 -36.71 22.64
N ARG A 179 -7.32 -37.12 23.46
CA ARG A 179 -7.57 -37.75 24.76
C ARG A 179 -8.28 -36.80 25.72
N ASP A 180 -7.83 -35.56 25.82
CA ASP A 180 -8.46 -34.57 26.70
C ASP A 180 -9.82 -34.15 26.18
N TRP A 181 -10.01 -34.09 24.86
CA TRP A 181 -11.33 -33.82 24.27
C TRP A 181 -12.33 -34.94 24.53
N GLU A 182 -11.94 -36.21 24.37
CA GLU A 182 -12.77 -37.35 24.76
C GLU A 182 -13.11 -37.31 26.25
N ARG A 183 -12.12 -37.04 27.10
CA ARG A 183 -12.34 -36.91 28.55
C ARG A 183 -13.29 -35.77 28.88
N MET A 184 -13.15 -34.62 28.22
CA MET A 184 -14.01 -33.45 28.42
C MET A 184 -15.47 -33.79 28.09
N LYS A 185 -15.73 -34.51 27.00
CA LYS A 185 -17.08 -34.98 26.65
C LYS A 185 -17.68 -35.90 27.73
N GLU A 186 -16.86 -36.72 28.39
CA GLU A 186 -17.33 -37.59 29.47
C GLU A 186 -17.64 -36.83 30.77
N VAL A 187 -16.75 -35.93 31.19
CA VAL A 187 -16.81 -35.29 32.53
C VAL A 187 -17.67 -34.04 32.56
N CYS A 188 -17.78 -33.35 31.42
CA CYS A 188 -18.66 -32.21 31.30
C CYS A 188 -20.11 -32.64 31.13
N TYR A 189 -20.41 -33.89 30.78
CA TYR A 189 -21.77 -34.39 30.63
C TYR A 189 -22.53 -34.46 31.96
N GLN A 190 -23.73 -33.87 32.01
CA GLN A 190 -24.70 -34.08 33.10
C GLN A 190 -25.99 -34.77 32.59
N PRO A 191 -26.54 -35.74 33.34
CA PRO A 191 -27.81 -36.38 32.98
C PRO A 191 -28.95 -35.35 32.83
N GLY A 192 -29.59 -35.30 31.66
CA GLY A 192 -30.74 -34.42 31.40
C GLY A 192 -30.47 -33.18 30.52
N VAL A 193 -29.22 -32.93 30.11
CA VAL A 193 -28.85 -31.84 29.19
C VAL A 193 -28.36 -32.45 27.86
N GLY A 194 -29.25 -32.57 26.88
CA GLY A 194 -28.89 -32.97 25.50
C GLY A 194 -28.48 -34.43 25.31
N ARG A 195 -28.05 -34.77 24.09
CA ARG A 195 -27.47 -36.10 23.79
C ARG A 195 -26.06 -36.15 24.36
N GLN A 196 -25.67 -37.32 24.88
CA GLN A 196 -24.40 -37.62 25.58
C GLN A 196 -23.09 -37.21 24.85
N TYR A 197 -23.15 -36.73 23.60
CA TYR A 197 -21.97 -36.39 22.79
C TYR A 197 -22.17 -35.15 21.88
N ASP A 198 -23.25 -34.39 22.04
CA ASP A 198 -23.48 -33.16 21.26
C ASP A 198 -22.95 -31.94 22.04
N MET A 199 -21.71 -31.55 21.73
CA MET A 199 -21.04 -30.42 22.39
C MET A 199 -21.36 -29.07 21.73
N ASP A 200 -22.04 -29.05 20.57
CA ASP A 200 -22.27 -27.82 19.82
C ASP A 200 -23.21 -26.85 20.57
N SER A 201 -24.15 -27.41 21.34
CA SER A 201 -25.11 -26.68 22.19
C SER A 201 -24.76 -26.66 23.67
N TYR A 202 -23.57 -27.16 24.04
CA TYR A 202 -23.22 -27.32 25.44
C TYR A 202 -22.80 -25.99 26.09
N ASP A 203 -23.04 -25.88 27.40
CA ASP A 203 -22.79 -24.68 28.18
C ASP A 203 -21.74 -24.94 29.26
N PHE A 204 -20.48 -24.77 28.89
CA PHE A 204 -19.32 -24.98 29.73
C PHE A 204 -19.18 -23.93 30.83
N THR A 205 -19.75 -22.72 30.65
CA THR A 205 -19.69 -21.66 31.66
C THR A 205 -20.41 -22.01 32.96
N LYS A 206 -21.29 -23.02 32.96
CA LYS A 206 -21.94 -23.55 34.17
C LYS A 206 -20.97 -24.14 35.20
N PHE A 207 -19.78 -24.55 34.75
CA PHE A 207 -18.72 -25.09 35.60
C PHE A 207 -17.69 -24.03 35.98
N LEU A 208 -18.01 -22.76 35.74
CA LEU A 208 -17.15 -21.61 36.00
C LEU A 208 -17.88 -20.59 36.89
N HIS A 209 -17.09 -19.77 37.56
CA HIS A 209 -17.51 -18.63 38.37
C HIS A 209 -16.84 -17.36 37.86
N THR A 210 -17.57 -16.25 37.88
CA THR A 210 -17.04 -14.93 37.54
C THR A 210 -17.82 -13.87 38.33
N ASP A 211 -17.14 -12.81 38.76
CA ASP A 211 -17.74 -11.68 39.48
C ASP A 211 -17.97 -10.46 38.56
N ASP A 212 -17.34 -10.45 37.39
CA ASP A 212 -17.27 -9.32 36.47
C ASP A 212 -17.49 -9.73 34.99
N TYR A 213 -17.77 -11.00 34.71
CA TYR A 213 -17.89 -11.53 33.35
C TYR A 213 -16.61 -11.42 32.51
N LEU A 214 -15.48 -11.02 33.07
CA LEU A 214 -14.18 -10.95 32.39
C LEU A 214 -13.27 -12.06 32.92
N ASP A 215 -13.15 -12.14 34.24
CA ASP A 215 -12.30 -13.09 34.93
C ASP A 215 -13.11 -14.31 35.35
N TYR A 216 -12.84 -15.45 34.71
CA TYR A 216 -13.46 -16.73 35.02
C TYR A 216 -12.55 -17.60 35.88
N ARG A 217 -13.16 -18.38 36.78
CA ARG A 217 -12.50 -19.35 37.64
C ARG A 217 -13.26 -20.66 37.62
N SER A 218 -12.56 -21.77 37.77
CA SER A 218 -13.19 -23.09 37.89
C SER A 218 -14.05 -23.19 39.15
N ASP A 219 -15.19 -23.88 39.06
CA ASP A 219 -16.00 -24.29 40.22
C ASP A 219 -15.38 -25.44 41.05
N GLY A 220 -14.20 -25.92 40.63
CA GLY A 220 -13.46 -27.02 41.25
C GLY A 220 -13.82 -28.40 40.69
N SER A 221 -14.83 -28.51 39.83
CA SER A 221 -15.16 -29.75 39.12
C SER A 221 -14.08 -30.12 38.09
N GLU A 222 -14.03 -31.39 37.69
CA GLU A 222 -13.10 -31.82 36.63
C GLU A 222 -13.37 -31.09 35.31
N CYS A 223 -14.65 -30.90 34.95
CA CYS A 223 -15.03 -30.13 33.77
C CYS A 223 -14.61 -28.66 33.88
N GLY A 224 -14.85 -28.00 35.01
CA GLY A 224 -14.43 -26.62 35.25
C GLY A 224 -12.92 -26.46 35.13
N ASN A 225 -12.15 -27.36 35.74
CA ASN A 225 -10.68 -27.34 35.66
C ASN A 225 -10.16 -27.58 34.25
N MET A 226 -10.77 -28.50 33.49
CA MET A 226 -10.39 -28.74 32.08
C MET A 226 -10.77 -27.56 31.18
N THR A 227 -11.92 -26.94 31.42
CA THR A 227 -12.38 -25.74 30.69
C THR A 227 -11.43 -24.57 30.95
N MET A 228 -11.05 -24.33 32.21
CA MET A 228 -10.11 -23.26 32.56
C MET A 228 -8.73 -23.46 31.90
N LYS A 229 -8.24 -24.70 31.80
CA LYS A 229 -7.01 -24.99 31.04
C LYS A 229 -7.09 -24.65 29.55
N ILE A 230 -8.28 -24.57 28.97
CA ILE A 230 -8.47 -24.12 27.59
C ILE A 230 -8.44 -22.59 27.53
N TYR A 231 -8.98 -21.91 28.55
CA TYR A 231 -9.04 -20.44 28.58
C TYR A 231 -7.67 -19.84 28.90
N GLU A 232 -6.91 -20.52 29.76
CA GLU A 232 -5.52 -20.20 30.07
C GLU A 232 -4.61 -20.73 28.95
N ILE A 233 -3.84 -19.87 28.32
CA ILE A 233 -2.66 -20.29 27.54
C ILE A 233 -1.44 -20.02 28.42
N PRO A 234 -0.64 -21.04 28.77
CA PRO A 234 0.58 -20.82 29.52
C PRO A 234 1.54 -19.92 28.72
N ASP A 235 1.98 -18.81 29.32
CA ASP A 235 2.92 -17.85 28.69
C ASP A 235 4.23 -18.51 28.22
N ASP A 236 4.56 -19.71 28.71
CA ASP A 236 5.75 -20.49 28.41
C ASP A 236 5.62 -21.45 27.21
N GLU A 237 4.43 -21.62 26.63
CA GLU A 237 4.21 -22.50 25.48
C GLU A 237 4.46 -21.84 24.11
N GLY A 238 4.76 -20.54 24.08
CA GLY A 238 5.12 -19.84 22.84
C GLY A 238 3.96 -19.65 21.85
N LEU A 239 2.71 -19.67 22.36
CA LEU A 239 1.48 -19.40 21.63
C LEU A 239 0.97 -17.97 21.92
N ASN A 240 0.34 -17.34 20.92
CA ASN A 240 -0.22 -15.98 21.04
C ASN A 240 -1.76 -16.03 20.94
N ASN A 241 -2.47 -15.63 21.99
CA ASN A 241 -3.95 -15.64 22.05
C ASN A 241 -4.60 -14.72 21.01
N TYR A 242 -3.92 -13.63 20.68
CA TYR A 242 -4.37 -12.66 19.69
C TYR A 242 -4.10 -13.13 18.26
N MET A 243 -3.22 -14.12 18.04
CA MET A 243 -2.88 -14.65 16.72
C MET A 243 -2.34 -16.09 16.82
N TYR A 244 -3.24 -17.07 16.94
CA TYR A 244 -2.89 -18.41 17.43
C TYR A 244 -1.83 -19.16 16.60
N TYR A 245 -1.84 -19.01 15.28
CA TYR A 245 -0.90 -19.72 14.39
C TYR A 245 0.42 -19.00 14.16
N GLN A 246 0.65 -17.86 14.80
CA GLN A 246 1.90 -17.13 14.71
C GLN A 246 2.82 -17.52 15.87
N GLU A 247 4.09 -17.81 15.57
CA GLU A 247 5.12 -18.00 16.59
C GLU A 247 5.28 -16.73 17.43
N CYS A 248 5.57 -16.84 18.73
CA CYS A 248 5.84 -15.73 19.66
C CYS A 248 7.11 -14.88 19.35
N TRP A 249 7.50 -14.75 18.08
CA TRP A 249 8.48 -13.77 17.64
C TRP A 249 7.90 -12.37 17.75
N GLY A 250 8.09 -11.73 18.90
CA GLY A 250 7.84 -10.29 19.03
C GLY A 250 7.27 -9.81 20.34
N TYR A 251 6.84 -10.69 21.26
CA TYR A 251 6.32 -10.20 22.54
C TYR A 251 7.38 -9.39 23.32
N ARG A 252 8.68 -9.72 23.18
CA ARG A 252 9.76 -8.88 23.75
C ARG A 252 10.05 -7.59 22.98
N ASP A 253 9.86 -7.56 21.65
CA ASP A 253 10.20 -6.40 20.81
C ASP A 253 9.05 -5.35 20.77
N GLY A 254 7.78 -5.79 20.87
CA GLY A 254 6.61 -4.90 21.03
C GLY A 254 6.66 -4.16 22.36
N ILE A 255 7.00 -4.87 23.44
CA ILE A 255 7.22 -4.29 24.77
C ILE A 255 8.36 -3.25 24.76
N GLU A 256 9.43 -3.43 23.97
CA GLU A 256 10.49 -2.42 23.84
C GLU A 256 10.03 -1.15 23.09
N MET A 257 9.16 -1.26 22.08
CA MET A 257 8.59 -0.09 21.38
C MET A 257 7.57 0.66 22.25
N GLU A 258 6.72 -0.05 22.98
CA GLU A 258 5.77 0.50 23.97
C GLU A 258 6.50 1.22 25.11
N GLN A 259 7.65 0.71 25.54
CA GLN A 259 8.47 1.33 26.59
C GLN A 259 9.27 2.55 26.12
N THR A 260 9.60 2.63 24.82
CA THR A 260 10.47 3.68 24.27
C THR A 260 9.73 4.82 23.57
N SER A 261 8.50 4.60 23.09
CA SER A 261 7.67 5.64 22.46
C SER A 261 6.70 6.27 23.46
N PRO A 262 6.81 7.58 23.77
CA PRO A 262 5.85 8.26 24.64
C PRO A 262 4.40 8.21 24.15
N LEU A 263 4.18 8.08 22.82
CA LEU A 263 2.85 8.01 22.20
C LEU A 263 2.17 6.65 22.40
N LEU A 264 2.93 5.56 22.33
CA LEU A 264 2.42 4.21 22.61
C LEU A 264 2.32 3.97 24.11
N ARG A 265 3.24 4.55 24.91
CA ARG A 265 3.25 4.42 26.36
C ARG A 265 2.05 5.08 27.05
N SER A 266 1.56 6.20 26.53
CA SER A 266 0.27 6.75 26.95
C SER A 266 -0.91 5.85 26.59
N GLY A 267 -0.75 4.96 25.60
CA GLY A 267 -1.81 4.11 25.09
C GLY A 267 -2.33 3.02 26.06
N LEU A 268 -1.55 2.70 27.09
CA LEU A 268 -1.86 1.67 28.09
C LEU A 268 -2.22 2.26 29.46
N THR A 269 -2.22 3.58 29.60
CA THR A 269 -2.64 4.22 30.86
C THR A 269 -4.14 4.39 30.81
N GLY A 270 -4.88 3.36 31.20
CA GLY A 270 -6.26 3.42 31.68
C GLY A 270 -6.28 3.18 33.20
N PRO A 271 -7.46 3.14 33.86
CA PRO A 271 -7.54 2.48 35.16
C PRO A 271 -6.86 1.10 35.01
N ASN A 272 -5.79 0.84 35.76
CA ASN A 272 -5.14 -0.47 35.75
C ASN A 272 -6.25 -1.51 35.86
N GLY A 273 -6.26 -2.55 35.00
CA GLY A 273 -7.41 -3.45 34.80
C GLY A 273 -8.07 -4.08 36.05
N GLY A 274 -7.59 -3.81 37.27
CA GLY A 274 -8.26 -4.12 38.53
C GLY A 274 -9.38 -3.16 39.00
N ASP A 275 -9.60 -2.00 38.37
CA ASP A 275 -10.64 -1.03 38.81
C ASP A 275 -11.77 -0.78 37.78
N TYR A 276 -11.83 -1.53 36.67
CA TYR A 276 -12.97 -1.51 35.75
C TYR A 276 -14.00 -2.55 36.15
N LYS A 277 -15.28 -2.16 36.26
CA LYS A 277 -16.38 -3.09 36.60
C LYS A 277 -17.32 -3.28 35.43
N ALA A 278 -17.13 -4.38 34.72
CA ALA A 278 -18.07 -4.91 33.75
C ALA A 278 -19.40 -5.26 34.45
N SER A 279 -20.53 -4.90 33.84
CA SER A 279 -21.86 -5.00 34.44
C SER A 279 -22.84 -5.83 33.61
N HIS A 280 -22.41 -6.30 32.43
CA HIS A 280 -23.27 -7.01 31.49
C HIS A 280 -22.60 -8.23 30.87
N GLU A 281 -23.21 -9.40 31.08
CA GLU A 281 -22.79 -10.66 30.45
C GLU A 281 -23.06 -10.68 28.93
N SER A 282 -24.15 -10.06 28.48
CA SER A 282 -24.61 -10.13 27.09
C SER A 282 -25.21 -8.82 26.61
N MET A 283 -24.88 -8.44 25.38
CA MET A 283 -25.37 -7.22 24.73
C MET A 283 -26.77 -7.36 24.14
N MET A 284 -27.39 -8.54 24.19
CA MET A 284 -28.71 -8.83 23.61
C MET A 284 -29.78 -7.80 24.02
N GLN A 285 -29.79 -7.35 25.28
CA GLN A 285 -30.76 -6.38 25.76
C GLN A 285 -30.68 -5.01 25.04
N PHE A 286 -29.47 -4.60 24.62
CA PHE A 286 -29.28 -3.32 23.93
C PHE A 286 -29.68 -3.43 22.47
N PHE A 287 -29.45 -4.60 21.84
CA PHE A 287 -30.00 -4.90 20.53
C PHE A 287 -31.55 -4.91 20.56
N ASP A 288 -32.16 -5.50 21.59
CA ASP A 288 -33.62 -5.48 21.76
C ASP A 288 -34.16 -4.05 21.82
N GLN A 289 -33.53 -3.20 22.62
CA GLN A 289 -33.90 -1.79 22.76
C GLN A 289 -33.73 -1.02 21.46
N MET A 290 -32.60 -1.19 20.75
CA MET A 290 -32.36 -0.56 19.45
C MET A 290 -33.39 -0.98 18.40
N ILE A 291 -33.69 -2.28 18.28
CA ILE A 291 -34.66 -2.81 17.32
C ILE A 291 -36.08 -2.27 17.63
N ALA A 292 -36.43 -2.11 18.91
CA ALA A 292 -37.73 -1.57 19.31
C ALA A 292 -37.89 -0.07 19.03
N GLN A 293 -36.80 0.70 19.09
CA GLN A 293 -36.85 2.17 19.08
C GLN A 293 -36.37 2.82 17.78
N THR A 294 -35.50 2.15 17.00
CA THR A 294 -34.91 2.76 15.81
C THR A 294 -35.97 3.09 14.76
N ARG A 295 -35.82 4.28 14.17
CA ARG A 295 -36.70 4.76 13.08
C ARG A 295 -36.14 4.45 11.70
N THR A 296 -34.84 4.21 11.62
CA THR A 296 -34.10 3.86 10.41
C THR A 296 -33.57 2.44 10.51
N GLN A 297 -33.38 1.79 9.36
CA GLN A 297 -32.74 0.49 9.34
C GLN A 297 -31.25 0.67 9.67
N LEU A 298 -30.81 0.14 10.83
CA LEU A 298 -29.42 0.22 11.25
C LEU A 298 -28.59 -0.88 10.58
N LYS A 299 -27.34 -0.56 10.22
CA LYS A 299 -26.37 -1.55 9.74
C LYS A 299 -25.43 -1.95 10.86
N VAL A 300 -25.33 -3.23 11.13
CA VAL A 300 -24.38 -3.81 12.08
C VAL A 300 -23.43 -4.70 11.30
N LEU A 301 -22.12 -4.50 11.51
CA LEU A 301 -21.10 -5.37 10.94
C LEU A 301 -20.30 -6.00 12.08
N LEU A 302 -20.29 -7.32 12.15
CA LEU A 302 -19.39 -8.10 12.99
C LEU A 302 -18.32 -8.70 12.07
N TYR A 303 -17.07 -8.33 12.25
CA TYR A 303 -15.97 -8.88 11.47
C TYR A 303 -14.91 -9.47 12.40
N ASN A 304 -14.48 -10.70 12.14
CA ASN A 304 -13.62 -11.42 13.07
C ASN A 304 -12.45 -12.05 12.33
N GLY A 305 -11.23 -11.84 12.84
CA GLY A 305 -10.12 -12.72 12.49
C GLY A 305 -10.43 -14.16 12.90
N ASP A 306 -10.30 -15.10 11.96
CA ASP A 306 -10.71 -16.50 12.21
C ASP A 306 -9.69 -17.31 13.03
N VAL A 307 -8.55 -16.70 13.39
CA VAL A 307 -7.52 -17.31 14.24
C VAL A 307 -7.33 -16.59 15.58
N ASP A 308 -8.24 -15.68 15.92
CA ASP A 308 -8.33 -15.06 17.24
C ASP A 308 -8.99 -16.02 18.24
N THR A 309 -8.38 -16.14 19.42
CA THR A 309 -8.93 -16.94 20.53
C THR A 309 -9.51 -16.08 21.66
N VAL A 310 -9.19 -14.78 21.71
CA VAL A 310 -9.73 -13.85 22.71
C VAL A 310 -11.20 -13.56 22.42
N CYS A 311 -11.51 -13.13 21.20
CA CYS A 311 -12.88 -12.87 20.74
C CYS A 311 -13.15 -13.62 19.42
N ASN A 312 -13.21 -14.94 19.55
CA ASN A 312 -13.31 -15.87 18.41
C ASN A 312 -14.56 -15.63 17.54
N TYR A 313 -14.41 -15.85 16.24
CA TYR A 313 -15.48 -15.60 15.25
C TYR A 313 -16.75 -16.43 15.46
N LEU A 314 -16.65 -17.59 16.12
CA LEU A 314 -17.78 -18.48 16.33
C LEU A 314 -18.76 -17.89 17.36
N GLY A 315 -18.25 -17.26 18.42
CA GLY A 315 -19.07 -16.57 19.43
C GLY A 315 -19.92 -15.46 18.81
N ASP A 316 -19.29 -14.56 18.06
CA ASP A 316 -19.98 -13.44 17.40
C ASP A 316 -20.99 -13.91 16.34
N ALA A 317 -20.63 -14.95 15.57
CA ALA A 317 -21.55 -15.54 14.60
C ALA A 317 -22.78 -16.18 15.27
N ARG A 318 -22.62 -16.87 16.40
CA ARG A 318 -23.72 -17.44 17.19
C ARG A 318 -24.59 -16.35 17.80
N PHE A 319 -23.99 -15.29 18.32
CA PHE A 319 -24.71 -14.14 18.87
C PHE A 319 -25.59 -13.47 17.80
N ALA A 320 -25.03 -13.16 16.63
CA ALA A 320 -25.79 -12.61 15.50
C ALA A 320 -26.93 -13.52 15.06
N LYS A 321 -26.69 -14.84 14.99
CA LYS A 321 -27.71 -15.83 14.65
C LYS A 321 -28.86 -15.84 15.66
N ARG A 322 -28.57 -15.74 16.97
CA ARG A 322 -29.60 -15.67 18.01
C ARG A 322 -30.48 -14.43 17.88
N ILE A 323 -29.91 -13.29 17.51
CA ILE A 323 -30.69 -12.08 17.20
C ILE A 323 -31.59 -12.36 15.98
N ALA A 324 -31.03 -12.93 14.93
CA ALA A 324 -31.78 -13.25 13.70
C ALA A 324 -32.96 -14.18 13.96
N GLU A 325 -32.76 -15.26 14.73
CA GLU A 325 -33.81 -16.21 15.12
C GLU A 325 -34.89 -15.54 15.97
N LYS A 326 -34.49 -14.73 16.97
CA LYS A 326 -35.43 -14.04 17.87
C LYS A 326 -36.35 -13.07 17.12
N TYR A 327 -35.83 -12.40 16.10
CA TYR A 327 -36.57 -11.38 15.35
C TYR A 327 -37.05 -11.84 13.96
N GLY A 328 -36.90 -13.13 13.63
CA GLY A 328 -37.33 -13.69 12.35
C GLY A 328 -36.67 -13.02 11.15
N MET A 329 -35.39 -12.67 11.25
CA MET A 329 -34.64 -12.00 10.18
C MET A 329 -34.37 -12.99 9.04
N GLN A 330 -34.35 -12.48 7.81
CA GLN A 330 -34.00 -13.27 6.63
C GLN A 330 -32.51 -13.56 6.60
N GLU A 331 -32.15 -14.84 6.67
CA GLU A 331 -30.77 -15.33 6.57
C GLU A 331 -30.38 -15.54 5.09
N SER A 332 -29.22 -15.03 4.68
CA SER A 332 -28.65 -15.26 3.34
C SER A 332 -27.96 -16.63 3.23
N GLU A 333 -27.42 -16.98 2.06
CA GLU A 333 -26.44 -18.06 1.98
C GLU A 333 -25.08 -17.58 2.51
N ARG A 334 -24.33 -18.48 3.16
CA ARG A 334 -22.94 -18.21 3.57
C ARG A 334 -22.02 -18.29 2.36
N THR A 335 -21.43 -17.17 1.97
CA THR A 335 -20.60 -17.10 0.77
C THR A 335 -19.18 -16.66 1.10
N ARG A 336 -18.26 -16.88 0.16
CA ARG A 336 -16.89 -16.35 0.26
C ARG A 336 -16.87 -14.91 -0.20
N TRP A 337 -16.08 -14.07 0.46
CA TRP A 337 -15.71 -12.75 -0.05
C TRP A 337 -14.23 -12.72 -0.44
N LYS A 338 -13.89 -11.88 -1.42
CA LYS A 338 -12.56 -11.85 -2.02
C LYS A 338 -11.85 -10.51 -1.87
N TRP A 339 -10.53 -10.59 -1.76
CA TRP A 339 -9.60 -9.48 -1.86
C TRP A 339 -8.56 -9.78 -2.94
N ARG A 340 -8.50 -8.96 -3.99
CA ARG A 340 -7.58 -9.12 -5.13
C ARG A 340 -7.63 -10.53 -5.74
N GLY A 341 -8.85 -11.03 -5.94
CA GLY A 341 -9.10 -12.37 -6.49
C GLY A 341 -8.83 -13.55 -5.56
N GLN A 342 -8.32 -13.33 -4.34
CA GLN A 342 -8.11 -14.37 -3.32
C GLN A 342 -9.25 -14.40 -2.32
N THR A 343 -9.60 -15.58 -1.80
CA THR A 343 -10.57 -15.70 -0.70
C THR A 343 -10.02 -14.99 0.53
N ALA A 344 -10.68 -13.91 0.93
CA ALA A 344 -10.33 -13.13 2.11
C ALA A 344 -11.11 -13.58 3.35
N GLY A 345 -12.21 -14.32 3.17
CA GLY A 345 -12.93 -14.99 4.24
C GLY A 345 -14.34 -15.37 3.83
N TRP A 346 -15.25 -15.48 4.81
CA TRP A 346 -16.65 -15.83 4.60
C TRP A 346 -17.56 -14.70 5.10
N GLN A 347 -18.71 -14.54 4.46
CA GLN A 347 -19.71 -13.53 4.79
C GLN A 347 -21.10 -14.18 4.91
N GLN A 348 -21.90 -13.66 5.83
CA GLN A 348 -23.27 -14.07 6.10
C GLN A 348 -24.08 -12.83 6.45
N ARG A 349 -25.27 -12.66 5.86
CA ARG A 349 -26.14 -11.52 6.13
C ARG A 349 -27.46 -11.97 6.76
N TYR A 350 -27.90 -11.23 7.76
CA TYR A 350 -29.23 -11.32 8.35
C TYR A 350 -29.97 -10.00 8.11
N THR A 351 -31.11 -10.05 7.43
CA THR A 351 -31.89 -8.87 7.05
C THR A 351 -33.21 -8.83 7.80
N GLY A 352 -33.37 -7.84 8.68
CA GLY A 352 -34.60 -7.53 9.39
C GLY A 352 -35.16 -6.18 8.96
N LYS A 353 -36.37 -5.84 9.43
CA LYS A 353 -37.01 -4.55 9.09
C LYS A 353 -36.26 -3.35 9.69
N GLN A 354 -35.79 -3.47 10.93
CA GLN A 354 -35.11 -2.40 11.67
C GLN A 354 -33.59 -2.50 11.63
N MET A 355 -33.04 -3.65 11.23
CA MET A 355 -31.60 -3.90 11.32
C MET A 355 -31.13 -4.86 10.24
N ILE A 356 -29.93 -4.63 9.71
CA ILE A 356 -29.16 -5.57 8.91
C ILE A 356 -27.91 -5.93 9.71
N ILE A 357 -27.61 -7.22 9.85
CA ILE A 357 -26.41 -7.71 10.52
C ILE A 357 -25.58 -8.49 9.49
N ASP A 358 -24.39 -7.98 9.19
CA ASP A 358 -23.38 -8.68 8.39
C ASP A 358 -22.36 -9.33 9.34
N VAL A 359 -22.07 -10.60 9.12
CA VAL A 359 -21.04 -11.35 9.86
C VAL A 359 -19.97 -11.81 8.89
N LEU A 360 -18.74 -11.36 9.10
CA LEU A 360 -17.60 -11.67 8.26
C LEU A 360 -16.51 -12.39 9.06
N THR A 361 -15.93 -13.43 8.48
CA THR A 361 -14.61 -13.91 8.90
C THR A 361 -13.53 -13.26 8.02
N VAL A 362 -12.36 -13.02 8.60
CA VAL A 362 -11.17 -12.54 7.90
C VAL A 362 -10.08 -13.60 8.02
N LYS A 363 -9.81 -14.26 6.90
CA LYS A 363 -9.03 -15.49 6.83
C LYS A 363 -7.56 -15.26 7.19
N GLY A 364 -7.13 -15.93 8.25
CA GLY A 364 -5.79 -15.85 8.80
C GLY A 364 -5.46 -14.46 9.34
N ALA A 365 -6.44 -13.77 9.91
CA ALA A 365 -6.24 -12.62 10.79
C ALA A 365 -6.54 -13.04 12.23
N GLY A 366 -5.85 -12.43 13.18
CA GLY A 366 -6.06 -12.55 14.60
C GLY A 366 -7.00 -11.46 15.12
N HIS A 367 -6.77 -11.03 16.35
CA HIS A 367 -7.59 -10.04 17.06
C HIS A 367 -7.52 -8.66 16.41
N PHE A 368 -6.35 -8.26 15.93
CA PHE A 368 -6.08 -6.96 15.31
C PHE A 368 -6.17 -7.05 13.79
N VAL A 369 -7.38 -7.30 13.27
CA VAL A 369 -7.65 -7.52 11.85
C VAL A 369 -7.03 -6.45 10.91
N PRO A 370 -7.09 -5.14 11.19
CA PRO A 370 -6.44 -4.14 10.34
C PRO A 370 -4.91 -4.22 10.35
N ASN A 371 -4.29 -4.67 11.44
CA ASN A 371 -2.84 -4.95 11.47
C ASN A 371 -2.51 -6.17 10.59
N ASP A 372 -3.16 -7.30 10.83
CA ASP A 372 -2.85 -8.56 10.14
C ASP A 372 -3.21 -8.54 8.65
N ARG A 373 -4.32 -7.87 8.31
CA ARG A 373 -4.94 -7.86 6.98
C ARG A 373 -5.40 -6.46 6.55
N GLY A 374 -4.54 -5.46 6.67
CA GLY A 374 -4.88 -4.05 6.36
C GLY A 374 -5.63 -3.82 5.04
N GLY A 375 -5.19 -4.43 3.93
CA GLY A 375 -5.88 -4.30 2.63
C GLY A 375 -7.31 -4.87 2.64
N ALA A 376 -7.53 -5.99 3.31
CA ALA A 376 -8.84 -6.60 3.42
C ALA A 376 -9.74 -5.79 4.39
N SER A 377 -9.15 -5.30 5.49
CA SER A 377 -9.81 -4.45 6.48
C SER A 377 -10.36 -3.15 5.87
N VAL A 378 -9.54 -2.42 5.10
CA VAL A 378 -10.00 -1.17 4.48
C VAL A 378 -11.10 -1.42 3.43
N GLN A 379 -11.11 -2.58 2.76
CA GLN A 379 -12.23 -2.97 1.88
C GLN A 379 -13.52 -3.18 2.66
N ILE A 380 -13.45 -3.92 3.77
CA ILE A 380 -14.60 -4.19 4.65
C ILE A 380 -15.22 -2.87 5.11
N ILE A 381 -14.41 -2.00 5.70
CA ILE A 381 -14.90 -0.73 6.25
C ILE A 381 -15.36 0.21 5.14
N SER A 382 -14.67 0.26 3.99
CA SER A 382 -15.12 1.08 2.87
C SER A 382 -16.50 0.64 2.35
N ALA A 383 -16.75 -0.67 2.23
CA ALA A 383 -18.04 -1.22 1.82
C ALA A 383 -19.13 -0.91 2.86
N PHE A 384 -18.83 -1.15 4.14
CA PHE A 384 -19.76 -0.91 5.25
C PHE A 384 -20.22 0.55 5.34
N LEU A 385 -19.28 1.49 5.25
CA LEU A 385 -19.56 2.91 5.46
C LEU A 385 -20.25 3.57 4.25
N ASN A 386 -19.88 3.17 3.02
CA ASN A 386 -20.25 3.90 1.80
C ASN A 386 -21.37 3.26 0.98
N GLN A 387 -21.94 2.12 1.40
CA GLN A 387 -22.99 1.42 0.67
C GLN A 387 -24.18 1.11 1.57
N ASP A 388 -25.40 1.30 1.06
CA ASP A 388 -26.64 0.93 1.78
C ASP A 388 -26.76 -0.58 1.98
N GLN A 389 -26.32 -1.35 0.98
CA GLN A 389 -26.14 -2.79 1.08
C GLN A 389 -24.68 -3.11 0.74
N PRO A 390 -23.82 -3.33 1.75
CA PRO A 390 -22.41 -3.59 1.52
C PRO A 390 -22.17 -4.82 0.64
N ASP A 391 -21.41 -4.65 -0.43
CA ASP A 391 -20.76 -5.71 -1.19
C ASP A 391 -19.28 -5.76 -0.81
N TYR A 392 -18.88 -6.83 -0.14
CA TYR A 392 -17.51 -7.02 0.30
C TYR A 392 -16.61 -7.63 -0.78
N ASN A 393 -17.05 -7.75 -2.04
CA ASN A 393 -16.26 -8.22 -3.18
C ASN A 393 -15.77 -7.09 -4.11
N LEU A 394 -15.56 -5.89 -3.59
CA LEU A 394 -15.17 -4.70 -4.39
C LEU A 394 -13.94 -4.93 -5.28
N MET A 395 -12.95 -5.71 -4.80
CA MET A 395 -11.70 -5.97 -5.51
C MET A 395 -11.62 -7.41 -6.03
N GLU A 396 -12.68 -7.85 -6.72
CA GLU A 396 -12.71 -9.18 -7.33
C GLU A 396 -11.71 -9.33 -8.49
N LYS A 397 -11.36 -8.22 -9.17
CA LYS A 397 -10.39 -8.15 -10.27
C LYS A 397 -9.04 -7.59 -9.77
N SER A 398 -7.95 -7.87 -10.50
CA SER A 398 -6.60 -7.38 -10.17
C SER A 398 -6.41 -5.87 -10.31
N GLU A 399 -7.40 -5.16 -10.86
CA GLU A 399 -7.38 -3.72 -11.08
C GLU A 399 -8.18 -3.00 -9.99
N LEU A 400 -7.59 -1.92 -9.45
CA LEU A 400 -8.24 -1.05 -8.48
C LEU A 400 -9.46 -0.37 -9.15
N PRO A 401 -10.65 -0.37 -8.52
CA PRO A 401 -11.77 0.46 -8.98
C PRO A 401 -11.34 1.93 -9.10
N GLU A 402 -11.92 2.69 -10.03
CA GLU A 402 -11.67 4.13 -10.14
C GLU A 402 -11.90 4.82 -8.77
N GLY A 403 -10.89 5.55 -8.30
CA GLY A 403 -10.86 6.19 -6.98
C GLY A 403 -10.31 5.34 -5.83
N PHE A 404 -9.99 4.06 -5.99
CA PHE A 404 -9.32 3.22 -4.98
C PHE A 404 -7.81 3.29 -5.19
N ALA A 405 -7.12 4.32 -4.68
CA ALA A 405 -5.66 4.42 -4.80
C ALA A 405 -5.00 4.27 -3.42
N PHE A 406 -4.19 3.23 -3.23
CA PHE A 406 -3.30 3.11 -2.08
C PHE A 406 -1.91 3.68 -2.45
N PRO A 407 -1.31 4.54 -1.62
CA PRO A 407 0.03 5.06 -1.88
C PRO A 407 1.08 3.95 -1.70
N THR A 408 1.60 3.38 -2.79
CA THR A 408 2.54 2.25 -2.76
C THR A 408 4.02 2.68 -2.73
N SER A 409 4.45 3.48 -1.75
CA SER A 409 5.89 3.83 -1.63
C SER A 409 6.54 3.34 -0.35
N ARG A 410 7.46 2.36 -0.46
CA ARG A 410 8.53 2.12 0.52
C ARG A 410 9.32 3.43 0.70
N TYR A 411 9.30 4.02 1.88
CA TYR A 411 10.09 5.21 2.19
C TYR A 411 11.46 4.83 2.75
N TYR A 412 12.52 5.27 2.07
CA TYR A 412 13.84 5.42 2.66
C TYR A 412 13.84 6.70 3.51
N PRO A 413 14.63 6.79 4.59
CA PRO A 413 14.65 7.96 5.46
C PRO A 413 14.90 9.25 4.66
N ASP A 414 13.98 10.22 4.78
CA ASP A 414 13.91 11.45 3.97
C ASP A 414 15.18 12.30 4.00
N ARG A 415 16.07 12.07 4.98
CA ARG A 415 17.37 12.75 5.06
C ARG A 415 18.31 12.43 3.89
N LEU A 416 18.17 11.24 3.28
CA LEU A 416 18.98 10.84 2.13
C LEU A 416 18.26 11.09 0.79
N ARG A 417 16.98 11.42 0.81
CA ARG A 417 16.16 11.56 -0.40
C ARG A 417 16.23 12.99 -0.93
N ILE A 418 16.73 13.14 -2.15
CA ILE A 418 16.73 14.43 -2.86
C ILE A 418 15.28 14.84 -3.16
N ARG A 419 14.84 16.00 -2.68
CA ARG A 419 13.45 16.46 -2.85
C ARG A 419 13.12 16.87 -4.28
N ASN A 420 14.11 17.38 -5.02
CA ASN A 420 13.89 17.83 -6.39
C ASN A 420 13.74 16.63 -7.34
N GLN A 421 12.58 16.52 -7.99
CA GLN A 421 12.26 15.42 -8.91
C GLN A 421 13.24 15.35 -10.08
N LEU A 422 13.51 16.47 -10.75
CA LEU A 422 14.44 16.52 -11.88
C LEU A 422 15.84 16.07 -11.45
N ALA A 423 16.32 16.47 -10.27
CA ALA A 423 17.61 16.03 -9.76
C ALA A 423 17.66 14.51 -9.52
N ARG A 424 16.58 13.92 -9.01
CA ARG A 424 16.46 12.45 -8.87
C ARG A 424 16.47 11.75 -10.22
N GLU A 425 15.72 12.26 -11.19
CA GLU A 425 15.68 11.73 -12.56
C GLU A 425 17.05 11.83 -13.24
N CYS A 426 17.76 12.97 -13.08
CA CYS A 426 19.12 13.14 -13.61
C CYS A 426 20.12 12.18 -12.97
N LEU A 427 20.04 11.94 -11.66
CA LEU A 427 20.89 10.93 -11.00
C LEU A 427 20.59 9.52 -11.52
N CYS A 428 19.33 9.23 -11.82
CA CYS A 428 18.91 7.99 -12.44
C CYS A 428 19.49 7.84 -13.86
N GLU A 429 19.37 8.86 -14.71
CA GLU A 429 19.96 8.87 -16.05
C GLU A 429 21.50 8.76 -16.01
N PHE A 430 22.15 9.40 -15.05
CA PHE A 430 23.59 9.26 -14.81
C PHE A 430 23.98 7.81 -14.52
N ILE A 431 23.36 7.18 -13.51
CA ILE A 431 23.75 5.82 -13.09
C ILE A 431 23.39 4.76 -14.14
N CYS A 432 22.26 4.92 -14.83
CA CYS A 432 21.89 4.03 -15.93
C CYS A 432 22.88 4.15 -17.09
N THR A 433 23.27 5.36 -17.46
CA THR A 433 24.25 5.56 -18.54
C THR A 433 25.66 5.11 -18.13
N PHE A 434 26.02 5.22 -16.84
CA PHE A 434 27.26 4.66 -16.29
C PHE A 434 27.34 3.15 -16.52
N PHE A 435 26.33 2.39 -16.10
CA PHE A 435 26.31 0.93 -16.31
C PHE A 435 26.26 0.57 -17.79
N PHE A 436 25.53 1.33 -18.60
CA PHE A 436 25.47 1.14 -20.05
C PHE A 436 26.87 1.21 -20.68
N LEU A 437 27.66 2.24 -20.37
CA LEU A 437 29.01 2.38 -20.93
C LEU A 437 30.01 1.43 -20.28
N LEU A 438 29.91 1.18 -18.97
CA LEU A 438 30.77 0.21 -18.27
C LEU A 438 30.68 -1.17 -18.94
N LEU A 439 29.46 -1.66 -19.15
CA LEU A 439 29.22 -2.97 -19.75
C LEU A 439 29.50 -2.97 -21.26
N GLY A 440 29.01 -1.97 -21.99
CA GLY A 440 29.19 -1.89 -23.44
C GLY A 440 30.64 -1.75 -23.86
N VAL A 441 31.40 -0.82 -23.25
CA VAL A 441 32.83 -0.64 -23.50
C VAL A 441 33.62 -1.85 -22.96
N GLY A 442 33.23 -2.42 -21.82
CA GLY A 442 33.84 -3.62 -21.27
C GLY A 442 33.81 -4.79 -22.26
N CYS A 443 32.69 -5.03 -22.94
CA CYS A 443 32.60 -6.05 -23.99
C CYS A 443 33.54 -5.78 -25.17
N VAL A 444 33.73 -4.51 -25.57
CA VAL A 444 34.66 -4.15 -26.65
C VAL A 444 36.10 -4.36 -26.21
N LEU A 445 36.47 -3.85 -25.03
CA LEU A 445 37.81 -3.98 -24.46
C LEU A 445 38.21 -5.43 -24.35
N GLN A 446 37.34 -6.28 -23.77
CA GLN A 446 37.59 -7.70 -23.62
C GLN A 446 37.90 -8.40 -24.94
N VAL A 447 37.10 -8.17 -25.98
CA VAL A 447 37.31 -8.79 -27.30
C VAL A 447 38.57 -8.25 -27.98
N LYS A 448 38.81 -6.93 -27.89
CA LYS A 448 39.89 -6.28 -28.61
C LYS A 448 41.25 -6.53 -27.98
N THR A 449 41.38 -6.46 -26.66
CA THR A 449 42.64 -6.76 -25.98
C THR A 449 42.99 -8.25 -26.05
N SER A 450 42.00 -9.14 -26.12
CA SER A 450 42.22 -10.58 -26.38
C SER A 450 42.49 -10.89 -27.86
N LYS A 451 42.64 -9.89 -28.73
CA LYS A 451 42.83 -10.06 -30.18
C LYS A 451 41.78 -10.98 -30.84
N GLY A 452 40.55 -11.00 -30.31
CA GLY A 452 39.43 -11.82 -30.81
C GLY A 452 39.36 -13.25 -30.27
N GLU A 453 40.24 -13.68 -29.36
CA GLU A 453 40.21 -15.04 -28.80
C GLU A 453 38.98 -15.31 -27.90
N LEU A 454 38.52 -14.30 -27.16
CA LEU A 454 37.44 -14.47 -26.18
C LEU A 454 36.09 -13.94 -26.68
N GLY A 455 35.97 -13.62 -27.97
CA GLY A 455 34.73 -13.14 -28.58
C GLY A 455 34.95 -12.45 -29.93
N GLY A 456 33.88 -11.95 -30.54
CA GLY A 456 33.92 -11.32 -31.85
C GLY A 456 32.73 -10.39 -32.11
N PHE A 457 32.43 -10.17 -33.39
CA PHE A 457 31.36 -9.24 -33.79
C PHE A 457 30.02 -9.55 -33.11
N LEU A 458 29.59 -10.81 -33.07
CA LEU A 458 28.32 -11.20 -32.47
C LEU A 458 28.28 -10.97 -30.96
N SER A 459 29.34 -11.31 -30.23
CA SER A 459 29.39 -11.14 -28.77
C SER A 459 29.41 -9.67 -28.36
N ILE A 460 30.06 -8.80 -29.15
CA ILE A 460 30.01 -7.34 -28.96
C ILE A 460 28.56 -6.85 -29.09
N ASN A 461 27.86 -7.23 -30.17
CA ASN A 461 26.48 -6.78 -30.41
C ASN A 461 25.51 -7.29 -29.34
N LEU A 462 25.64 -8.56 -28.93
CA LEU A 462 24.87 -9.12 -27.82
C LEU A 462 25.14 -8.37 -26.52
N GLY A 463 26.42 -8.10 -26.22
CA GLY A 463 26.85 -7.35 -25.03
C GLY A 463 26.25 -5.95 -24.98
N TRP A 464 26.32 -5.19 -26.07
CA TRP A 464 25.70 -3.86 -26.16
C TRP A 464 24.18 -3.91 -26.00
N GLY A 465 23.50 -4.89 -26.61
CA GLY A 465 22.05 -5.05 -26.46
C GLY A 465 21.63 -5.36 -25.02
N LEU A 466 22.32 -6.29 -24.36
CA LEU A 466 22.07 -6.62 -22.95
C LEU A 466 22.41 -5.43 -22.03
N ALA A 467 23.51 -4.72 -22.29
CA ALA A 467 23.89 -3.53 -21.53
C ALA A 467 22.78 -2.47 -21.56
N VAL A 468 22.17 -2.23 -22.72
CA VAL A 468 21.00 -1.33 -22.85
C VAL A 468 19.80 -1.86 -22.07
N ALA A 469 19.45 -3.14 -22.24
CA ALA A 469 18.27 -3.71 -21.58
C ALA A 469 18.35 -3.62 -20.05
N PHE A 470 19.48 -4.00 -19.46
CA PHE A 470 19.69 -3.91 -18.01
C PHE A 470 19.72 -2.46 -17.54
N SER A 471 20.46 -1.60 -18.23
CA SER A 471 20.64 -0.21 -17.82
C SER A 471 19.36 0.63 -17.93
N CYS A 472 18.58 0.48 -19.01
CA CYS A 472 17.26 1.08 -19.11
C CYS A 472 16.32 0.53 -18.03
N GLY A 473 16.39 -0.78 -17.77
CA GLY A 473 15.56 -1.45 -16.77
C GLY A 473 15.77 -0.91 -15.35
N MET A 474 16.98 -0.50 -15.00
CA MET A 474 17.26 0.11 -13.69
C MET A 474 16.50 1.43 -13.46
N GLY A 475 16.28 2.22 -14.51
CA GLY A 475 15.76 3.58 -14.42
C GLY A 475 14.36 3.81 -14.99
N ILE A 476 13.73 2.79 -15.58
CA ILE A 476 12.47 2.95 -16.33
C ILE A 476 11.32 3.56 -15.50
N TRP A 477 11.26 3.24 -14.21
CA TRP A 477 10.21 3.73 -13.29
C TRP A 477 10.42 5.16 -12.80
N LEU A 478 11.65 5.67 -12.85
CA LEU A 478 11.98 6.99 -12.30
C LEU A 478 12.17 8.04 -13.38
N SER A 479 13.11 7.85 -14.31
CA SER A 479 13.39 8.79 -15.41
C SER A 479 12.81 8.36 -16.76
N GLY A 480 12.36 7.11 -16.88
CA GLY A 480 12.01 6.48 -18.15
C GLY A 480 13.16 5.69 -18.78
N GLY A 481 14.37 5.73 -18.18
CA GLY A 481 15.52 4.95 -18.64
C GLY A 481 15.97 5.33 -20.05
N HIS A 482 16.12 6.62 -20.35
CA HIS A 482 16.37 7.09 -21.71
C HIS A 482 17.79 6.80 -22.19
N ILE A 483 18.79 7.01 -21.33
CA ILE A 483 20.23 6.76 -21.50
C ILE A 483 20.87 7.29 -22.81
N ASN A 484 20.13 8.11 -23.56
CA ASN A 484 20.46 8.56 -24.91
C ASN A 484 19.84 9.96 -25.16
N PRO A 485 20.66 10.98 -25.48
CA PRO A 485 20.18 12.32 -25.79
C PRO A 485 19.18 12.35 -26.95
N SER A 486 19.39 11.54 -27.99
CA SER A 486 18.48 11.46 -29.15
C SER A 486 17.12 10.90 -28.77
N VAL A 487 17.08 9.88 -27.90
CA VAL A 487 15.82 9.33 -27.38
C VAL A 487 15.10 10.38 -26.53
N SER A 488 15.82 11.08 -25.65
CA SER A 488 15.27 12.12 -24.78
C SER A 488 14.65 13.28 -25.58
N LEU A 489 15.35 13.75 -26.62
CA LEU A 489 14.84 14.78 -27.52
C LEU A 489 13.67 14.28 -28.37
N THR A 490 13.66 13.01 -28.77
CA THR A 490 12.50 12.42 -29.47
C THR A 490 11.27 12.39 -28.57
N GLN A 491 11.41 11.99 -27.30
CA GLN A 491 10.29 12.01 -26.36
C GLN A 491 9.80 13.44 -26.09
N TRP A 492 10.69 14.43 -26.06
CA TRP A 492 10.28 15.84 -26.02
C TRP A 492 9.49 16.25 -27.27
N PHE A 493 10.00 15.92 -28.47
CA PHE A 493 9.33 16.19 -29.74
C PHE A 493 7.92 15.56 -29.80
N LEU A 494 7.75 14.36 -29.27
CA LEU A 494 6.47 13.66 -29.17
C LEU A 494 5.56 14.16 -28.03
N GLY A 495 5.96 15.20 -27.30
CA GLY A 495 5.18 15.79 -26.20
C GLY A 495 5.14 14.94 -24.91
N ARG A 496 6.04 13.96 -24.77
CA ARG A 496 6.12 13.02 -23.63
C ARG A 496 7.16 13.44 -22.58
N LEU A 497 8.01 14.40 -22.90
CA LEU A 497 9.04 14.95 -22.01
C LEU A 497 9.11 16.48 -22.12
N THR A 498 9.47 17.20 -21.06
CA THR A 498 9.73 18.65 -21.17
C THR A 498 11.11 18.91 -21.81
N LEU A 499 11.27 20.06 -22.50
CA LEU A 499 12.57 20.44 -23.07
C LEU A 499 13.66 20.54 -21.98
N LYS A 500 13.28 21.07 -20.82
CA LYS A 500 14.17 21.17 -19.66
C LYS A 500 14.68 19.80 -19.21
N GLN A 501 13.80 18.81 -19.10
CA GLN A 501 14.19 17.43 -18.79
C GLN A 501 15.09 16.85 -19.88
N ALA A 502 14.74 17.01 -21.16
CA ALA A 502 15.54 16.48 -22.27
C ALA A 502 16.99 16.99 -22.24
N LEU A 503 17.19 18.29 -21.99
CA LEU A 503 18.51 18.91 -21.89
C LEU A 503 19.29 18.41 -20.68
N TRP A 504 18.68 18.41 -19.48
CA TRP A 504 19.36 17.97 -18.27
C TRP A 504 19.66 16.47 -18.24
N PHE A 505 18.78 15.65 -18.84
CA PHE A 505 19.04 14.24 -19.05
C PHE A 505 20.25 14.06 -19.97
N SER A 506 20.32 14.81 -21.07
CA SER A 506 21.46 14.73 -22.00
C SER A 506 22.80 15.06 -21.33
N VAL A 507 22.82 16.04 -20.42
CA VAL A 507 23.99 16.36 -19.59
C VAL A 507 24.32 15.19 -18.65
N ALA A 508 23.35 14.72 -17.87
CA ALA A 508 23.56 13.62 -16.92
C ALA A 508 24.03 12.33 -17.60
N GLN A 509 23.44 11.99 -18.75
CA GLN A 509 23.83 10.85 -19.58
C GLN A 509 25.28 10.97 -20.04
N THR A 510 25.70 12.15 -20.52
CA THR A 510 27.08 12.37 -20.99
C THR A 510 28.10 12.23 -19.85
N ILE A 511 27.79 12.73 -18.65
CA ILE A 511 28.64 12.55 -17.46
C ILE A 511 28.66 11.09 -17.02
N GLY A 512 27.52 10.39 -17.08
CA GLY A 512 27.42 8.97 -16.78
C GLY A 512 28.27 8.13 -17.75
N ALA A 513 28.19 8.44 -19.05
CA ALA A 513 28.98 7.79 -20.08
C ALA A 513 30.48 7.98 -19.86
N PHE A 514 30.92 9.21 -19.56
CA PHE A 514 32.31 9.50 -19.17
C PHE A 514 32.77 8.60 -18.02
N ALA A 515 32.00 8.54 -16.92
CA ALA A 515 32.36 7.77 -15.73
C ALA A 515 32.35 6.26 -15.99
N GLY A 516 31.39 5.76 -16.77
CA GLY A 516 31.28 4.36 -17.16
C GLY A 516 32.46 3.91 -18.02
N THR A 517 32.83 4.70 -19.03
CA THR A 517 34.01 4.45 -19.87
C THR A 517 35.30 4.50 -19.06
N ALA A 518 35.44 5.45 -18.13
CA ALA A 518 36.60 5.53 -17.23
C ALA A 518 36.75 4.27 -16.37
N CYS A 519 35.64 3.78 -15.79
CA CYS A 519 35.64 2.58 -14.99
C CYS A 519 35.99 1.33 -15.83
N ALA A 520 35.43 1.21 -17.04
CA ALA A 520 35.77 0.13 -17.96
C ALA A 520 37.26 0.16 -18.35
N TYR A 521 37.81 1.33 -18.68
CA TYR A 521 39.22 1.50 -19.00
C TYR A 521 40.13 1.07 -17.84
N LEU A 522 39.83 1.53 -16.62
CA LEU A 522 40.61 1.17 -15.42
C LEU A 522 40.59 -0.34 -15.16
N ASN A 523 39.44 -0.99 -15.39
CA ASN A 523 39.32 -2.44 -15.25
C ASN A 523 40.19 -3.22 -16.26
N TYR A 524 40.47 -2.66 -17.44
CA TYR A 524 41.24 -3.30 -18.51
C TYR A 524 42.62 -2.66 -18.74
N ILE A 525 43.13 -1.86 -17.81
CA ILE A 525 44.37 -1.10 -18.01
C ILE A 525 45.59 -2.00 -18.29
N GLU A 526 45.68 -3.13 -17.60
CA GLU A 526 46.77 -4.11 -17.79
C GLU A 526 46.66 -4.81 -19.14
N ALA A 527 45.46 -5.22 -19.53
CA ALA A 527 45.21 -5.84 -20.84
C ALA A 527 45.48 -4.87 -22.00
N LEU A 528 45.18 -3.58 -21.81
CA LEU A 528 45.54 -2.54 -22.76
C LEU A 528 47.05 -2.31 -22.82
N ASN A 529 47.76 -2.35 -21.68
CA ASN A 529 49.22 -2.26 -21.64
C ASN A 529 49.89 -3.42 -22.38
N ASP A 530 49.37 -4.63 -22.22
CA ASP A 530 49.83 -5.81 -22.97
C ASP A 530 49.57 -5.65 -24.48
N PHE A 531 48.43 -5.09 -24.85
CA PHE A 531 48.05 -4.90 -26.25
C PHE A 531 48.91 -3.85 -27.00
N ASP A 532 49.10 -2.67 -26.41
CA ASP A 532 49.77 -1.53 -27.09
C ASP A 532 51.15 -1.17 -26.51
N GLY A 533 51.68 -1.96 -25.58
CA GLY A 533 52.95 -1.71 -24.91
C GLY A 533 52.94 -0.51 -23.95
N GLY A 534 51.75 -0.05 -23.54
CA GLY A 534 51.55 1.11 -22.66
C GLY A 534 51.68 2.46 -23.36
N GLN A 535 51.73 2.49 -24.69
CA GLN A 535 51.97 3.72 -25.46
C GLN A 535 50.71 4.56 -25.70
N ARG A 536 49.51 3.93 -25.65
CA ARG A 536 48.21 4.60 -25.87
C ARG A 536 48.18 5.45 -27.14
N VAL A 537 48.47 4.83 -28.28
CA VAL A 537 48.41 5.48 -29.59
C VAL A 537 46.96 5.49 -30.10
N ALA A 538 46.57 6.57 -30.78
CA ALA A 538 45.20 6.72 -31.29
C ALA A 538 44.91 5.91 -32.57
N GLU A 539 45.89 5.81 -33.47
CA GLU A 539 45.77 5.18 -34.78
C GLU A 539 46.95 4.22 -35.03
N GLY A 540 46.84 3.36 -36.05
CA GLY A 540 47.86 2.37 -36.40
C GLY A 540 47.57 0.98 -35.83
N ASP A 541 48.51 0.04 -36.02
CA ASP A 541 48.32 -1.38 -35.70
C ASP A 541 48.11 -1.66 -34.20
N THR A 542 48.66 -0.78 -33.34
CA THR A 542 48.47 -0.81 -31.88
C THR A 542 47.53 0.31 -31.40
N GLY A 543 46.78 0.95 -32.29
CA GLY A 543 45.85 2.01 -31.97
C GLY A 543 44.68 1.52 -31.10
N SER A 544 44.54 2.06 -29.89
CA SER A 544 43.57 1.60 -28.89
C SER A 544 42.44 2.60 -28.59
N LEU A 545 42.46 3.79 -29.20
CA LEU A 545 41.40 4.81 -29.04
C LEU A 545 40.01 4.28 -29.41
N CYS A 546 39.91 3.55 -30.51
CA CYS A 546 38.65 3.03 -31.04
C CYS A 546 38.05 1.88 -30.21
N PHE A 547 38.72 1.46 -29.12
CA PHE A 547 38.12 0.52 -28.17
C PHE A 547 37.17 1.25 -27.21
N LEU A 548 37.37 2.56 -27.02
CA LEU A 548 36.58 3.40 -26.13
C LEU A 548 35.55 4.26 -26.88
N VAL A 549 35.92 4.73 -28.07
CA VAL A 549 35.11 5.68 -28.87
C VAL A 549 34.83 5.14 -30.26
N THR A 550 33.91 5.80 -30.96
CA THR A 550 33.56 5.43 -32.33
C THR A 550 34.60 5.93 -33.33
N CYS A 551 35.10 5.04 -34.19
CA CYS A 551 35.96 5.40 -35.30
C CYS A 551 35.38 4.88 -36.62
N PRO A 552 35.56 5.63 -37.73
CA PRO A 552 35.11 5.18 -39.04
C PRO A 552 36.01 4.06 -39.58
N ALA A 553 35.43 3.19 -40.40
CA ALA A 553 36.22 2.35 -41.29
C ALA A 553 36.96 3.22 -42.31
N SER A 554 38.11 2.73 -42.80
CA SER A 554 39.00 3.48 -43.70
C SER A 554 38.36 3.94 -45.01
N TYR A 555 37.28 3.29 -45.44
CA TYR A 555 36.53 3.62 -46.66
C TYR A 555 35.31 4.52 -46.41
N THR A 556 34.97 4.84 -45.16
CA THR A 556 33.73 5.54 -44.80
C THR A 556 33.89 7.04 -44.95
N SER A 557 33.06 7.66 -45.80
CA SER A 557 32.96 9.12 -45.93
C SER A 557 32.05 9.71 -44.84
N TYR A 558 32.18 11.00 -44.53
CA TYR A 558 31.26 11.68 -43.60
C TYR A 558 29.80 11.55 -44.01
N MET A 559 29.50 11.63 -45.32
CA MET A 559 28.12 11.51 -45.81
C MET A 559 27.55 10.13 -45.55
N THR A 560 28.36 9.08 -45.77
CA THR A 560 27.99 7.71 -45.44
C THR A 560 27.78 7.55 -43.94
N GLY A 561 28.70 8.06 -43.10
CA GLY A 561 28.59 7.97 -41.64
C GLY A 561 27.37 8.70 -41.08
N ILE A 562 27.10 9.93 -41.51
CA ILE A 562 25.91 10.68 -41.08
C ILE A 562 24.64 9.94 -41.48
N PHE A 563 24.56 9.44 -42.72
CA PHE A 563 23.40 8.72 -43.19
C PHE A 563 23.17 7.41 -42.40
N ASP A 564 24.25 6.68 -42.10
CA ASP A 564 24.22 5.49 -41.26
C ASP A 564 23.66 5.80 -39.87
N GLN A 565 24.18 6.84 -39.20
CA GLN A 565 23.72 7.25 -37.88
C GLN A 565 22.27 7.76 -37.87
N ILE A 566 21.83 8.46 -38.93
CA ILE A 566 20.43 8.89 -39.07
C ILE A 566 19.51 7.67 -39.15
N ILE A 567 19.86 6.67 -39.96
CA ILE A 567 19.06 5.45 -40.11
C ILE A 567 19.03 4.67 -38.80
N GLY A 568 20.21 4.39 -38.21
CA GLY A 568 20.32 3.60 -36.99
C GLY A 568 19.51 4.21 -35.83
N THR A 569 19.67 5.51 -35.56
CA THR A 569 18.90 6.17 -34.50
C THR A 569 17.43 6.37 -34.87
N GLY A 570 17.11 6.57 -36.15
CA GLY A 570 15.72 6.64 -36.62
C GLY A 570 14.97 5.34 -36.37
N VAL A 571 15.57 4.19 -36.70
CA VAL A 571 15.01 2.86 -36.40
C VAL A 571 14.82 2.66 -34.90
N LEU A 572 15.84 2.99 -34.09
CA LEU A 572 15.75 2.88 -32.63
C LEU A 572 14.57 3.69 -32.07
N THR A 573 14.49 4.96 -32.45
CA THR A 573 13.52 5.89 -31.87
C THR A 573 12.10 5.65 -32.39
N ALA A 574 11.92 5.26 -33.66
CA ALA A 574 10.62 4.86 -34.20
C ALA A 574 10.10 3.58 -33.51
N THR A 575 10.97 2.57 -33.35
CA THR A 575 10.62 1.31 -32.68
C THR A 575 10.26 1.57 -31.21
N MET A 576 11.05 2.39 -30.52
CA MET A 576 10.74 2.75 -29.14
C MET A 576 9.46 3.58 -29.02
N ALA A 577 9.20 4.52 -29.92
CA ALA A 577 7.98 5.31 -29.91
C ALA A 577 6.73 4.41 -30.06
N ALA A 578 6.81 3.40 -30.92
CA ALA A 578 5.78 2.38 -31.10
C ALA A 578 5.62 1.46 -29.88
N MET A 579 6.71 1.02 -29.24
CA MET A 579 6.62 0.12 -28.08
C MET A 579 6.15 0.81 -26.80
N LEU A 580 6.49 2.09 -26.64
CA LEU A 580 6.00 2.93 -25.55
C LEU A 580 4.53 3.34 -25.74
N ASP A 581 3.96 3.08 -26.92
CA ASP A 581 2.55 3.32 -27.21
C ASP A 581 1.66 2.32 -26.45
N LYS A 582 0.82 2.83 -25.55
CA LYS A 582 -0.09 2.01 -24.75
C LYS A 582 -1.06 1.19 -25.61
N ARG A 583 -1.37 1.64 -26.84
CA ARG A 583 -2.28 0.95 -27.77
C ARG A 583 -1.75 -0.40 -28.21
N ASN A 584 -0.42 -0.60 -28.21
CA ASN A 584 0.20 -1.87 -28.56
C ASN A 584 0.15 -2.91 -27.43
N GLY A 585 -0.36 -2.56 -26.23
CA GLY A 585 -0.52 -3.50 -25.13
C GLY A 585 0.80 -4.07 -24.58
N VAL A 586 1.95 -3.50 -24.96
CA VAL A 586 3.26 -3.97 -24.50
C VAL A 586 3.42 -3.62 -23.03
N ASN A 587 3.64 -4.64 -22.22
CA ASN A 587 3.82 -4.45 -20.80
C ASN A 587 5.09 -3.61 -20.50
N LYS A 588 4.99 -2.66 -19.56
CA LYS A 588 6.05 -1.69 -19.24
C LYS A 588 7.37 -2.33 -18.88
N TRP A 589 7.36 -3.46 -18.16
CA TRP A 589 8.59 -4.16 -17.80
C TRP A 589 9.31 -4.82 -18.99
N LEU A 590 8.65 -4.96 -20.15
CA LEU A 590 9.29 -5.45 -21.38
C LEU A 590 9.95 -4.35 -22.22
N HIS A 591 9.63 -3.07 -21.98
CA HIS A 591 10.17 -1.96 -22.77
C HIS A 591 11.71 -1.92 -22.81
N PRO A 592 12.45 -2.12 -21.70
CA PRO A 592 13.92 -2.17 -21.72
C PRO A 592 14.47 -3.32 -22.56
N ILE A 593 13.84 -4.49 -22.48
CA ILE A 593 14.24 -5.70 -23.23
C ILE A 593 14.16 -5.39 -24.72
N PHE A 594 13.05 -4.82 -25.17
CA PHE A 594 12.92 -4.47 -26.57
C PHE A 594 13.85 -3.34 -27.02
N GLY A 595 14.13 -2.37 -26.16
CA GLY A 595 15.16 -1.35 -26.42
C GLY A 595 16.54 -1.99 -26.65
N GLY A 596 16.93 -2.94 -25.79
CA GLY A 596 18.18 -3.70 -25.94
C GLY A 596 18.22 -4.56 -27.21
N LEU A 597 17.13 -5.28 -27.51
CA LEU A 597 17.02 -6.06 -28.75
C LEU A 597 17.10 -5.18 -30.00
N SER A 598 16.53 -3.97 -29.96
CA SER A 598 16.63 -3.01 -31.05
C SER A 598 18.07 -2.58 -31.29
N VAL A 599 18.81 -2.26 -30.22
CA VAL A 599 20.24 -1.89 -30.32
C VAL A 599 21.10 -3.05 -30.82
N MET A 600 20.84 -4.27 -30.34
CA MET A 600 21.50 -5.48 -30.84
C MET A 600 21.28 -5.67 -32.35
N LEU A 601 20.03 -5.54 -32.80
CA LEU A 601 19.66 -5.68 -34.21
C LEU A 601 20.31 -4.60 -35.08
N ILE A 602 20.28 -3.33 -34.63
CA ILE A 602 20.93 -2.21 -35.32
C ILE A 602 22.42 -2.47 -35.46
N GLY A 603 23.10 -2.89 -34.39
CA GLY A 603 24.53 -3.19 -34.46
C GLY A 603 24.85 -4.36 -35.41
N MET A 604 24.05 -5.42 -35.41
CA MET A 604 24.22 -6.53 -36.35
C MET A 604 23.94 -6.12 -37.82
N THR A 605 23.31 -4.97 -38.06
CA THR A 605 22.92 -4.49 -39.39
C THR A 605 23.85 -3.40 -39.93
N PHE A 606 24.19 -2.40 -39.10
CA PHE A 606 24.83 -1.15 -39.55
C PHE A 606 26.29 -0.98 -39.06
N ALA A 607 26.78 -1.84 -38.16
CA ALA A 607 28.07 -1.63 -37.48
C ALA A 607 29.33 -1.56 -38.36
N LYS A 608 29.23 -1.90 -39.65
CA LYS A 608 30.41 -2.03 -40.52
C LYS A 608 31.04 -0.68 -40.89
N ASN A 609 30.25 0.40 -40.95
CA ASN A 609 30.72 1.69 -41.49
C ASN A 609 31.52 2.48 -40.45
N ASP A 610 30.93 2.68 -39.28
CA ASP A 610 31.54 3.39 -38.16
C ASP A 610 30.99 2.82 -36.85
N SER A 611 30.80 1.50 -36.75
CA SER A 611 30.01 0.89 -35.67
C SER A 611 28.57 1.44 -35.69
N TYR A 612 27.95 1.63 -34.52
CA TYR A 612 26.56 2.04 -34.40
C TYR A 612 26.39 2.88 -33.12
N PRO A 613 27.09 4.02 -32.99
CA PRO A 613 26.99 4.84 -31.79
C PRO A 613 25.56 5.20 -31.44
N ILE A 614 24.77 5.65 -32.42
CA ILE A 614 23.32 5.94 -32.34
C ILE A 614 22.86 6.75 -31.10
N ASN A 615 23.80 7.31 -30.36
CA ASN A 615 23.68 7.87 -29.02
C ASN A 615 24.80 8.90 -28.81
N PRO A 616 24.49 10.20 -28.78
CA PRO A 616 25.48 11.24 -28.58
C PRO A 616 26.24 11.14 -27.26
N ALA A 617 25.57 10.74 -26.16
CA ALA A 617 26.22 10.60 -24.85
C ALA A 617 27.25 9.46 -24.83
N ARG A 618 26.92 8.33 -25.49
CA ARG A 618 27.82 7.17 -25.64
C ARG A 618 29.18 7.58 -26.19
N ASP A 619 29.19 8.44 -27.22
CA ASP A 619 30.42 8.82 -27.90
C ASP A 619 31.08 10.06 -27.26
N LEU A 620 30.32 11.13 -27.02
CA LEU A 620 30.87 12.37 -26.47
C LEU A 620 31.42 12.18 -25.05
N GLY A 621 30.71 11.44 -24.19
CA GLY A 621 31.17 11.14 -22.83
C GLY A 621 32.45 10.30 -22.84
N ALA A 622 32.48 9.25 -23.67
CA ALA A 622 33.67 8.41 -23.84
C ALA A 622 34.86 9.19 -24.42
N ARG A 623 34.64 10.10 -25.39
CA ARG A 623 35.70 10.97 -25.93
C ARG A 623 36.24 11.97 -24.92
N ALA A 624 35.37 12.56 -24.10
CA ALA A 624 35.80 13.45 -23.04
C ALA A 624 36.75 12.72 -22.06
N PHE A 625 36.49 11.44 -21.76
CA PHE A 625 37.43 10.62 -21.01
C PHE A 625 38.68 10.26 -21.83
N ALA A 626 38.52 9.84 -23.07
CA ALA A 626 39.63 9.49 -23.95
C ALA A 626 40.60 10.67 -24.16
N ALA A 627 40.14 11.93 -24.12
CA ALA A 627 41.00 13.10 -24.22
C ALA A 627 42.00 13.23 -23.06
N ILE A 628 41.70 12.65 -21.90
CA ILE A 628 42.63 12.57 -20.76
C ILE A 628 43.79 11.61 -21.09
N ILE A 629 43.52 10.54 -21.82
CA ILE A 629 44.48 9.47 -22.11
C ILE A 629 45.26 9.72 -23.41
N TYR A 630 44.54 10.08 -24.47
CA TYR A 630 45.06 10.23 -25.84
C TYR A 630 45.25 11.71 -26.25
N GLY A 631 45.01 12.66 -25.34
CA GLY A 631 45.11 14.09 -25.63
C GLY A 631 44.14 14.57 -26.71
N GLN A 632 44.61 15.47 -27.56
CA GLN A 632 43.78 16.04 -28.65
C GLN A 632 43.33 14.99 -29.67
N ALA A 633 44.03 13.85 -29.76
CA ALA A 633 43.71 12.78 -30.70
C ALA A 633 42.29 12.23 -30.51
N ALA A 634 41.71 12.30 -29.30
CA ALA A 634 40.32 11.92 -29.06
C ALA A 634 39.30 12.69 -29.94
N PHE A 635 39.66 13.88 -30.42
CA PHE A 635 38.83 14.75 -31.27
C PHE A 635 39.45 15.07 -32.64
N THR A 636 40.74 14.80 -32.86
CA THR A 636 41.40 15.07 -34.15
C THR A 636 41.65 13.83 -34.99
N ALA A 637 41.77 12.64 -34.36
CA ALA A 637 41.99 11.38 -35.06
C ALA A 637 40.87 11.07 -36.06
N TYR A 638 41.21 10.32 -37.11
CA TYR A 638 40.29 9.96 -38.21
C TYR A 638 39.64 11.18 -38.87
N ASN A 639 40.44 12.21 -39.13
CA ASN A 639 39.99 13.46 -39.73
C ASN A 639 38.84 14.09 -38.94
N HIS A 640 39.02 14.34 -37.64
CA HIS A 640 37.99 15.01 -36.82
C HIS A 640 36.59 14.34 -36.83
N TRP A 641 36.51 13.00 -36.82
CA TRP A 641 35.24 12.26 -36.94
C TRP A 641 34.21 12.51 -35.81
N TRP A 642 34.65 13.07 -34.68
CA TRP A 642 33.90 13.14 -33.42
C TRP A 642 32.48 13.73 -33.48
N TRP A 643 32.18 14.58 -34.46
CA TRP A 643 30.88 15.25 -34.56
C TRP A 643 29.81 14.39 -35.24
N VAL A 644 30.20 13.43 -36.09
CA VAL A 644 29.28 12.51 -36.79
C VAL A 644 28.38 11.73 -35.81
N PRO A 645 28.91 11.05 -34.78
CA PRO A 645 28.12 10.30 -33.80
C PRO A 645 27.32 11.18 -32.82
N ILE A 646 27.38 12.51 -32.97
CA ILE A 646 26.57 13.47 -32.22
C ILE A 646 25.44 13.98 -33.11
N VAL A 647 25.79 14.54 -34.27
CA VAL A 647 24.83 15.19 -35.17
C VAL A 647 23.92 14.16 -35.85
N GLY A 648 24.48 13.07 -36.37
CA GLY A 648 23.72 12.03 -37.06
C GLY A 648 22.59 11.45 -36.20
N PRO A 649 22.88 10.99 -34.96
CA PRO A 649 21.85 10.46 -34.09
C PRO A 649 20.76 11.47 -33.69
N LEU A 650 21.11 12.75 -33.49
CA LEU A 650 20.13 13.79 -33.14
C LEU A 650 19.11 13.99 -34.27
N ILE A 651 19.59 14.04 -35.52
CA ILE A 651 18.75 14.11 -36.71
C ILE A 651 17.93 12.82 -36.84
N GLY A 652 18.56 11.66 -36.68
CA GLY A 652 17.89 10.36 -36.72
C GLY A 652 16.75 10.24 -35.72
N GLY A 653 16.94 10.72 -34.49
CA GLY A 653 15.89 10.70 -33.46
C GLY A 653 14.65 11.49 -33.87
N PHE A 654 14.84 12.69 -34.43
CA PHE A 654 13.74 13.49 -34.96
C PHE A 654 13.03 12.76 -36.12
N VAL A 655 13.80 12.19 -37.06
CA VAL A 655 13.25 11.44 -38.19
C VAL A 655 12.43 10.23 -37.71
N GLY A 656 12.93 9.45 -36.76
CA GLY A 656 12.22 8.29 -36.23
C GLY A 656 10.94 8.65 -35.48
N GLY A 657 10.97 9.69 -34.65
CA GLY A 657 9.77 10.23 -33.99
C GLY A 657 8.75 10.75 -35.00
N PHE A 658 9.19 11.46 -36.04
CA PHE A 658 8.34 11.96 -37.11
C PHE A 658 7.68 10.82 -37.90
N VAL A 659 8.45 9.77 -38.23
CA VAL A 659 7.92 8.57 -38.89
C VAL A 659 6.83 7.92 -38.05
N TYR A 660 7.07 7.69 -36.76
CA TYR A 660 6.03 7.15 -35.88
C TYR A 660 4.79 8.05 -35.84
N LEU A 661 4.97 9.37 -35.73
CA LEU A 661 3.84 10.30 -35.66
C LEU A 661 2.99 10.26 -36.93
N ILE A 662 3.62 10.40 -38.10
CA ILE A 662 2.91 10.50 -39.38
C ILE A 662 2.33 9.17 -39.85
N PHE A 663 3.06 8.07 -39.68
CA PHE A 663 2.64 6.79 -40.26
C PHE A 663 1.84 5.92 -39.29
N ILE A 664 1.92 6.17 -37.98
CA ILE A 664 1.27 5.34 -36.97
C ILE A 664 0.31 6.17 -36.11
N ASP A 665 0.80 7.21 -35.43
CA ASP A 665 0.01 7.90 -34.40
C ASP A 665 -1.22 8.63 -34.94
N ILE A 666 -1.07 9.42 -36.02
CA ILE A 666 -2.18 10.21 -36.58
C ILE A 666 -3.29 9.35 -37.23
N HIS A 667 -3.01 8.09 -37.55
CA HIS A 667 -3.96 7.18 -38.18
C HIS A 667 -4.75 6.32 -37.18
N SER A 668 -4.43 6.40 -35.89
CA SER A 668 -5.14 5.68 -34.84
C SER A 668 -6.50 6.31 -34.52
N SER A 669 -7.55 5.49 -34.49
CA SER A 669 -8.95 5.90 -34.28
C SER A 669 -9.23 6.52 -32.90
N SER A 670 -8.39 6.26 -31.89
CA SER A 670 -8.56 6.83 -30.53
C SER A 670 -8.43 8.36 -30.49
N ASN A 671 -7.69 8.94 -31.44
CA ASN A 671 -7.50 10.39 -31.54
C ASN A 671 -8.74 11.13 -32.05
N ARG A 672 -9.71 10.45 -32.68
CA ARG A 672 -11.01 11.07 -33.05
C ARG A 672 -11.91 11.22 -31.84
N GLU A 673 -12.10 10.16 -31.05
CA GLU A 673 -12.97 10.22 -29.86
C GLU A 673 -12.44 11.17 -28.77
N GLU A 674 -11.12 11.26 -28.59
CA GLU A 674 -10.51 12.13 -27.59
C GLU A 674 -10.40 13.60 -28.05
N ARG A 675 -10.28 13.86 -29.37
CA ARG A 675 -10.42 15.21 -29.94
C ARG A 675 -11.87 15.66 -29.98
N ASP A 676 -12.81 14.79 -30.30
CA ASP A 676 -14.24 15.11 -30.32
C ASP A 676 -14.76 15.41 -28.89
N ARG A 677 -14.20 14.75 -27.86
CA ARG A 677 -14.42 15.13 -26.45
C ARG A 677 -13.82 16.49 -26.05
N LYS A 678 -12.76 16.95 -26.72
CA LYS A 678 -12.11 18.25 -26.45
C LYS A 678 -12.59 19.39 -27.35
N ILE A 679 -13.27 19.08 -28.47
CA ILE A 679 -13.78 20.05 -29.47
C ILE A 679 -15.30 20.26 -29.34
N ALA A 680 -16.01 19.43 -28.57
CA ALA A 680 -17.36 19.78 -28.13
C ALA A 680 -17.31 21.16 -27.42
N PRO A 681 -18.11 22.16 -27.86
CA PRO A 681 -18.10 23.47 -27.24
C PRO A 681 -18.41 23.31 -25.75
N THR A 682 -17.63 23.94 -24.90
CA THR A 682 -17.86 24.10 -23.47
C THR A 682 -19.07 25.01 -23.17
N ASP A 683 -20.18 24.83 -23.90
CA ASP A 683 -21.41 25.62 -23.85
C ASP A 683 -22.67 24.76 -23.62
N ALA A 684 -22.50 23.59 -23.01
CA ALA A 684 -23.60 22.88 -22.38
C ALA A 684 -23.38 22.84 -20.86
N ARG A 685 -23.70 23.95 -20.20
CA ARG A 685 -23.99 23.95 -18.75
C ARG A 685 -25.17 23.01 -18.51
N PRO A 686 -25.11 22.07 -17.55
CA PRO A 686 -26.31 21.72 -16.82
C PRO A 686 -26.77 22.97 -16.07
N LYS A 687 -28.01 23.38 -16.29
CA LYS A 687 -28.67 24.45 -15.54
C LYS A 687 -28.54 24.21 -14.04
N ILE A 688 -28.01 25.20 -13.33
CA ILE A 688 -28.39 25.50 -11.95
C ILE A 688 -28.91 26.94 -12.00
N ASP A 689 -30.22 27.07 -11.77
CA ASP A 689 -30.87 28.38 -11.64
C ASP A 689 -30.33 29.12 -10.42
N GLY A 690 -29.98 30.39 -10.62
CA GLY A 690 -29.88 31.43 -9.59
C GLY A 690 -28.75 31.28 -8.58
N PHE A 691 -27.66 32.04 -8.75
CA PHE A 691 -27.12 32.98 -7.76
C PHE A 691 -25.81 33.58 -8.33
N THR A 692 -25.87 34.86 -8.66
CA THR A 692 -24.73 35.66 -9.14
C THR A 692 -23.87 36.04 -7.94
N LEU A 693 -22.59 35.63 -7.92
CA LEU A 693 -21.60 36.16 -6.99
C LEU A 693 -20.61 37.06 -7.76
N THR A 694 -20.68 38.35 -7.45
CA THR A 694 -19.69 39.39 -7.78
C THR A 694 -18.30 39.03 -7.26
N PRO A 695 -17.21 39.27 -8.01
CA PRO A 695 -15.85 39.09 -7.51
C PRO A 695 -15.44 40.28 -6.63
N LEU A 696 -15.07 40.01 -5.39
CA LEU A 696 -14.37 40.96 -4.50
C LEU A 696 -12.88 40.58 -4.37
N PRO A 697 -12.01 41.55 -4.04
CA PRO A 697 -10.65 41.61 -4.56
C PRO A 697 -9.60 40.95 -3.67
N VAL A 698 -8.48 40.65 -4.32
CA VAL A 698 -7.20 40.19 -3.77
C VAL A 698 -6.74 41.09 -2.62
N HIS A 699 -6.66 40.55 -1.40
CA HIS A 699 -5.94 41.17 -0.30
C HIS A 699 -4.47 40.70 -0.28
N LYS A 700 -3.58 41.71 -0.28
CA LYS A 700 -2.13 41.64 -0.07
C LYS A 700 -1.76 41.08 1.31
N PRO A 701 -0.51 40.58 1.48
CA PRO A 701 -0.02 40.06 2.74
C PRO A 701 0.23 41.20 3.74
N PHE A 702 -0.03 40.95 5.02
CA PHE A 702 0.43 41.80 6.11
C PHE A 702 1.59 41.12 6.85
N GLN A 703 2.66 41.91 6.91
CA GLN A 703 3.89 41.97 7.73
C GLN A 703 4.15 40.90 8.79
#